data_AF-A0A956PE96-F1
#
_entry.id   AF-A0A956PE96-F1
#
_cell.length_a   1.000
_cell.length_b   1.000
_cell.length_c   1.000
_cell.angle_alpha   90.00
_cell.angle_beta   90.00
_cell.angle_gamma   90.00
#
_symmetry.space_group_name_H-M   'P 1'
#
loop_
_entity.id
_entity.type
_entity.pdbx_description
1 polymer ?
#
loop_
_entity_poly.entity_id
_entity_poly.type
_entity_poly.pdbx_seq_one_letter_code
_entity_poly.pdbx_strand_id
1 'polypeptide(L)'
;MTHGRLPQIFRRGCQVGVILFLVYAALGGPWRNYKVAHNLPRIVTMLEGPVWGTLYGWNDAALARFGDPYGASLGVLGMPWASRVFGVDTADPLLVASHVLRNGAAPGALLAGLALPLGLALLLGKVFCSHLCPMRLVFEIGQGFRAGLVRLGVPLPELRHRARFGGWVLVGGLGAAAFASSALWLFVLPYASFSVSLFVLLTTGALSGLALVVALWLAVDVLIAPGYFCRNLCPTGFLLEQFARFSPFALRKDTATGPCPGTCRECEIACPYGLSPKQETHRPACDSCGRCVSACPSTKLRRSLRLPFGPARAALAALGALVLVAGPAEAHHNKGLPHYGYFENYPQVPTDEYVAIQGRWEIGATIFNFQGLDRRTADTPNDVKIYLYLYDLKDDHAYLGPVDFEIRRGGAAVARFTREHVDEEAVYSTRETLPRSGTYDIVARLLDAPGGTATLPFSVDLATDRINWALIGAIAAPVLGLFGLALSRRFGRRRRPPKRASHAVARAALVALATLAATATPIRTTHAETTVATVAPSPAAKKTKCPVCGMWGCKMNHLKTDDGGQVMVMSGIPRGLFVGGAATLIVLSFFVVEWIAPVARRGRRWNLAKNKRVYRLLRSRWFQAVPQLAMAAVFAFLIYAGLEGSRVANITPVAVWTLWWAGLIFMILLAGPLFCFACPWDALANLATRLRLAARVEPISLGFTVPAWLRNLFPALILFVILTWLELGYGVTTNPRATAYMGLAMAGAAVAMALAFDGKAFCRYACPVGRISGMYANFSPVEIRARNPRACQSCETEDCLNGNERGYACPTGISLTSMTTNTYCTVCTECIKSCDRHNVAINLRPFGADLLEPSPAGRSVGASAALSTPRWDEAWLALMLLALTLFHGLSMTPSWESFEPGRMSLLKWMGTTLGTPKTVNFTLAMAVVVAAPVGLYWVACRAAAAWTHHVVDTTRLFRHFAMSLLPVALFYHLAHNA
;
A
#
# COMPACT_ATOMS: atom_id res chain seq x y z
N MET A 1 44.20 8.33 -12.41
CA MET A 1 42.78 8.76 -12.23
C MET A 1 41.74 7.68 -12.58
N THR A 2 42.12 6.44 -12.90
CA THR A 2 41.20 5.39 -13.43
C THR A 2 40.67 4.40 -12.38
N HIS A 3 41.27 4.30 -11.18
CA HIS A 3 40.91 3.27 -10.18
C HIS A 3 39.53 3.42 -9.51
N GLY A 4 38.85 4.57 -9.62
CA GLY A 4 37.57 4.85 -8.94
C GLY A 4 36.31 4.80 -9.81
N ARG A 5 36.43 4.89 -11.14
CA ARG A 5 35.26 5.04 -12.05
C ARG A 5 34.59 3.71 -12.38
N LEU A 6 35.37 2.67 -12.69
CA LEU A 6 34.84 1.36 -13.10
C LEU A 6 33.80 0.77 -12.12
N PRO A 7 34.01 0.80 -10.79
CA PRO A 7 33.01 0.23 -9.88
C PRO A 7 31.76 1.10 -9.72
N GLN A 8 31.84 2.40 -9.99
CA GLN A 8 30.66 3.27 -10.04
C GLN A 8 29.85 3.02 -11.31
N ILE A 9 30.52 2.80 -12.45
CA ILE A 9 29.88 2.42 -13.72
C ILE A 9 29.15 1.09 -13.54
N PHE A 10 29.80 0.08 -12.94
CA PHE A 10 29.15 -1.20 -12.64
C PHE A 10 27.91 -1.04 -11.75
N ARG A 11 27.99 -0.24 -10.69
CA ARG A 11 26.83 0.05 -9.83
C ARG A 11 25.69 0.69 -10.62
N ARG A 12 25.98 1.69 -11.46
CA ARG A 12 24.98 2.35 -12.31
C ARG A 12 24.36 1.37 -13.29
N GLY A 13 25.17 0.52 -13.91
CA GLY A 13 24.70 -0.57 -14.78
C GLY A 13 23.73 -1.50 -14.06
N CYS A 14 24.03 -1.92 -12.83
CA CYS A 14 23.12 -2.73 -12.01
C CYS A 14 21.81 -2.01 -11.72
N GLN A 15 21.87 -0.73 -11.30
CA GLN A 15 20.68 0.07 -10.98
C GLN A 15 19.76 0.22 -12.20
N VAL A 16 20.33 0.57 -13.36
CA VAL A 16 19.58 0.69 -14.61
C VAL A 16 19.03 -0.67 -15.04
N GLY A 17 19.84 -1.73 -14.93
CA GLY A 17 19.43 -3.10 -15.21
C GLY A 17 18.21 -3.54 -14.39
N VAL A 18 18.12 -3.16 -13.11
CA VAL A 18 16.93 -3.45 -12.30
C VAL A 18 15.69 -2.70 -12.79
N ILE A 19 15.81 -1.44 -13.19
CA ILE A 19 14.68 -0.70 -13.76
C ILE A 19 14.24 -1.33 -15.09
N LEU A 20 15.18 -1.72 -15.95
CA LEU A 20 14.88 -2.42 -17.19
C LEU A 20 14.22 -3.78 -16.94
N PHE A 21 14.69 -4.53 -15.94
CA PHE A 21 14.05 -5.77 -15.50
C PHE A 21 12.61 -5.53 -15.04
N LEU A 22 12.36 -4.48 -14.26
CA LEU A 22 11.02 -4.12 -13.80
C LEU A 22 10.08 -3.78 -14.96
N VAL A 23 10.57 -3.00 -15.92
CA VAL A 23 9.83 -2.67 -17.14
C VAL A 23 9.54 -3.94 -17.94
N TYR A 24 10.56 -4.79 -18.12
CA TYR A 24 10.43 -6.06 -18.84
C TYR A 24 9.42 -7.00 -18.17
N ALA A 25 9.50 -7.17 -16.85
CA ALA A 25 8.58 -8.03 -16.11
C ALA A 25 7.13 -7.52 -16.15
N ALA A 26 6.93 -6.20 -16.15
CA ALA A 26 5.61 -5.58 -16.31
C ALA A 26 5.05 -5.81 -17.73
N LEU A 27 5.86 -5.53 -18.76
CA LEU A 27 5.48 -5.73 -20.17
C LEU A 27 5.35 -7.21 -20.56
N GLY A 28 6.02 -8.10 -19.83
CA GLY A 28 5.90 -9.55 -20.00
C GLY A 28 4.49 -10.07 -19.73
N GLY A 29 3.69 -9.38 -18.90
CA GLY A 29 2.28 -9.71 -18.68
C GLY A 29 1.46 -9.58 -19.97
N PRO A 30 1.33 -8.36 -20.53
CA PRO A 30 0.70 -8.14 -21.82
C PRO A 30 1.29 -9.00 -22.95
N TRP A 31 2.62 -9.14 -23.02
CA TRP A 31 3.24 -10.01 -24.03
C TRP A 31 2.78 -11.46 -23.91
N ARG A 32 2.74 -12.03 -22.70
CA ARG A 32 2.23 -13.39 -22.48
C ARG A 32 0.77 -13.50 -22.88
N ASN A 33 -0.05 -12.48 -22.60
CA ASN A 33 -1.45 -12.47 -23.02
C ASN A 33 -1.57 -12.50 -24.55
N TYR A 34 -0.79 -11.69 -25.28
CA TYR A 34 -0.77 -11.75 -26.74
C TYR A 34 -0.18 -13.06 -27.29
N LYS A 35 0.82 -13.63 -26.61
CA LYS A 35 1.44 -14.91 -26.98
C LYS A 35 0.41 -16.04 -26.90
N VAL A 36 -0.38 -16.02 -25.84
CA VAL A 36 -1.50 -16.93 -25.58
C VAL A 36 -2.66 -16.71 -26.55
N ALA A 37 -3.01 -15.46 -26.84
CA ALA A 37 -4.23 -15.13 -27.59
C ALA A 37 -4.06 -15.15 -29.11
N HIS A 38 -2.86 -14.86 -29.62
CA HIS A 38 -2.65 -14.64 -31.06
C HIS A 38 -1.42 -15.34 -31.62
N ASN A 39 -0.40 -15.61 -30.80
CA ASN A 39 0.86 -16.28 -31.12
C ASN A 39 1.64 -15.75 -32.36
N LEU A 40 1.19 -14.66 -33.00
CA LEU A 40 1.70 -14.15 -34.28
C LEU A 40 1.97 -12.64 -34.20
N PRO A 41 3.20 -12.17 -34.51
CA PRO A 41 3.55 -10.74 -34.47
C PRO A 41 2.70 -9.87 -35.40
N ARG A 42 2.25 -10.44 -36.52
CA ARG A 42 1.40 -9.73 -37.51
C ARG A 42 0.03 -9.38 -36.93
N ILE A 43 -0.58 -10.26 -36.13
CA ILE A 43 -1.88 -10.01 -35.52
C ILE A 43 -1.75 -8.92 -34.44
N VAL A 44 -0.71 -8.99 -33.62
CA VAL A 44 -0.41 -7.93 -32.62
C VAL A 44 -0.17 -6.58 -33.30
N THR A 45 0.45 -6.58 -34.49
CA THR A 45 0.67 -5.37 -35.30
C THR A 45 -0.64 -4.75 -35.76
N MET A 46 -1.62 -5.56 -36.16
CA MET A 46 -2.93 -5.09 -36.59
C MET A 46 -3.76 -4.52 -35.44
N LEU A 47 -3.64 -5.10 -34.23
CA LEU A 47 -4.41 -4.70 -33.05
C LEU A 47 -3.83 -3.47 -32.35
N GLU A 48 -2.52 -3.44 -32.12
CA GLU A 48 -1.85 -2.45 -31.25
C GLU A 48 -0.88 -1.54 -32.04
N GLY A 49 -0.72 -1.79 -33.33
CA GLY A 49 0.16 -1.04 -34.22
C GLY A 49 1.57 -1.63 -34.36
N PRO A 50 2.39 -1.05 -35.28
CA PRO A 50 3.66 -1.61 -35.72
C PRO A 50 4.74 -1.69 -34.63
N VAL A 51 4.71 -0.76 -33.67
CA VAL A 51 5.66 -0.75 -32.55
C VAL A 51 5.47 -1.99 -31.67
N TRP A 52 4.23 -2.27 -31.28
CA TRP A 52 3.91 -3.43 -30.43
C TRP A 52 4.15 -4.76 -31.12
N GLY A 53 3.80 -4.89 -32.40
CA GLY A 53 4.10 -6.09 -33.18
C GLY A 53 5.60 -6.35 -33.34
N THR A 54 6.40 -5.30 -33.54
CA THR A 54 7.87 -5.42 -33.61
C THR A 54 8.45 -5.85 -32.26
N LEU A 55 8.03 -5.21 -31.16
CA LEU A 55 8.46 -5.57 -29.80
C LEU A 55 8.06 -7.01 -29.44
N TYR A 56 6.84 -7.42 -29.80
CA TYR A 56 6.37 -8.77 -29.62
C TYR A 56 7.26 -9.78 -30.35
N GLY A 57 7.53 -9.56 -31.64
CA GLY A 57 8.36 -10.45 -32.45
C GLY A 57 9.82 -10.52 -31.98
N TRP A 58 10.39 -9.38 -31.55
CA TRP A 58 11.74 -9.36 -30.98
C TRP A 58 11.83 -10.14 -29.67
N ASN A 59 10.86 -9.97 -28.77
CA ASN A 59 10.84 -10.69 -27.50
C ASN A 59 10.59 -12.19 -27.71
N ASP A 60 9.69 -12.55 -28.62
CA ASP A 60 9.42 -13.94 -28.99
C ASP A 60 10.66 -14.63 -29.56
N ALA A 61 11.33 -14.00 -30.53
CA ALA A 61 12.59 -14.50 -31.10
C ALA A 61 13.73 -14.56 -30.06
N ALA A 62 13.73 -13.67 -29.07
CA ALA A 62 14.70 -13.70 -27.98
C ALA A 62 14.46 -14.86 -27.03
N LEU A 63 13.21 -15.10 -26.63
CA LEU A 63 12.82 -16.18 -25.73
C LEU A 63 12.93 -17.55 -26.39
N ALA A 64 12.70 -17.65 -27.70
CA ALA A 64 12.89 -18.87 -28.50
C ALA A 64 14.32 -19.45 -28.40
N ARG A 65 15.32 -18.61 -28.10
CA ARG A 65 16.70 -19.07 -27.88
C ARG A 65 16.88 -19.90 -26.60
N PHE A 66 15.91 -19.85 -25.69
CA PHE A 66 15.94 -20.51 -24.38
C PHE A 66 14.92 -21.65 -24.25
N GLY A 67 14.25 -22.04 -25.35
CA GLY A 67 13.20 -23.08 -25.38
C GLY A 67 11.90 -22.55 -25.96
N ASP A 68 10.77 -23.15 -25.57
CA ASP A 68 9.44 -22.59 -25.88
C ASP A 68 9.35 -21.14 -25.34
N PRO A 69 9.05 -20.12 -26.17
CA PRO A 69 9.02 -18.73 -25.74
C PRO A 69 8.11 -18.48 -24.53
N TYR A 70 6.96 -19.16 -24.48
CA TYR A 70 6.02 -19.00 -23.36
C TYR A 70 6.60 -19.59 -22.07
N GLY A 71 7.07 -20.84 -22.08
CA GLY A 71 7.74 -21.49 -20.97
C GLY A 71 9.00 -20.75 -20.50
N ALA A 72 9.83 -20.28 -21.44
CA ALA A 72 11.00 -19.45 -21.14
C ALA A 72 10.62 -18.14 -20.44
N SER A 73 9.50 -17.53 -20.81
CA SER A 73 8.99 -16.32 -20.16
C SER A 73 8.57 -16.55 -18.70
N LEU A 74 8.16 -17.77 -18.33
CA LEU A 74 7.82 -18.14 -16.95
C LEU A 74 9.06 -18.25 -16.05
N GLY A 75 10.24 -18.38 -16.66
CA GLY A 75 11.52 -18.29 -15.96
C GLY A 75 11.80 -16.88 -15.42
N VAL A 76 11.10 -15.85 -15.89
CA VAL A 76 11.28 -14.46 -15.48
C VAL A 76 9.92 -13.86 -15.09
N LEU A 77 9.57 -14.00 -13.81
CA LEU A 77 8.30 -13.51 -13.28
C LEU A 77 8.52 -12.62 -12.06
N GLY A 78 7.61 -11.66 -11.87
CA GLY A 78 7.52 -10.87 -10.64
C GLY A 78 8.40 -9.62 -10.59
N MET A 79 8.75 -9.19 -9.39
CA MET A 79 9.46 -7.94 -9.09
C MET A 79 10.81 -8.26 -8.44
N PRO A 80 11.84 -7.40 -8.43
CA PRO A 80 13.19 -7.67 -7.88
C PRO A 80 13.28 -8.15 -6.42
N TRP A 81 12.18 -8.13 -5.68
CA TRP A 81 12.05 -8.58 -4.29
C TRP A 81 10.98 -9.67 -4.11
N ALA A 82 10.37 -10.11 -5.19
CA ALA A 82 9.36 -11.15 -5.27
C ALA A 82 9.37 -11.64 -6.72
N SER A 83 10.49 -12.23 -7.13
CA SER A 83 10.66 -12.71 -8.50
C SER A 83 11.21 -14.11 -8.54
N ARG A 84 10.78 -14.81 -9.58
CA ARG A 84 11.39 -16.05 -10.05
C ARG A 84 12.32 -15.69 -11.19
N VAL A 85 13.60 -16.01 -11.05
CA VAL A 85 14.63 -15.79 -12.06
C VAL A 85 15.31 -17.11 -12.33
N PHE A 86 15.01 -17.72 -13.48
CA PHE A 86 15.51 -19.03 -13.92
C PHE A 86 15.34 -20.14 -12.86
N GLY A 87 14.15 -20.22 -12.26
CA GLY A 87 13.80 -21.22 -11.25
C GLY A 87 14.25 -20.88 -9.81
N VAL A 88 14.99 -19.80 -9.61
CA VAL A 88 15.32 -19.30 -8.26
C VAL A 88 14.27 -18.29 -7.82
N ASP A 89 13.53 -18.63 -6.77
CA ASP A 89 12.62 -17.71 -6.12
C ASP A 89 13.39 -16.76 -5.21
N THR A 90 13.02 -15.48 -5.24
CA THR A 90 13.58 -14.44 -4.38
C THR A 90 12.43 -13.72 -3.72
N ALA A 91 12.53 -13.50 -2.40
CA ALA A 91 11.44 -12.92 -1.62
C ALA A 91 11.97 -11.84 -0.66
N ASP A 92 11.15 -10.82 -0.44
CA ASP A 92 11.46 -9.74 0.48
C ASP A 92 11.45 -10.29 1.92
N PRO A 93 12.55 -10.15 2.67
CA PRO A 93 12.63 -10.61 4.06
C PRO A 93 11.51 -10.11 4.95
N LEU A 94 11.01 -8.90 4.70
CA LEU A 94 9.97 -8.28 5.51
C LEU A 94 8.58 -8.79 5.15
N LEU A 95 8.31 -9.04 3.86
CA LEU A 95 7.05 -9.65 3.43
C LEU A 95 6.96 -11.10 3.90
N VAL A 96 8.05 -11.86 3.83
CA VAL A 96 8.09 -13.22 4.38
C VAL A 96 7.91 -13.20 5.89
N ALA A 97 8.61 -12.32 6.62
CA ALA A 97 8.42 -12.20 8.07
C ALA A 97 6.97 -11.87 8.44
N SER A 98 6.32 -10.98 7.69
CA SER A 98 4.91 -10.62 7.92
C SER A 98 3.96 -11.77 7.63
N HIS A 99 4.21 -12.53 6.56
CA HIS A 99 3.44 -13.72 6.21
C HIS A 99 3.54 -14.80 7.29
N VAL A 100 4.76 -15.09 7.76
CA VAL A 100 5.01 -16.07 8.82
C VAL A 100 4.32 -15.64 10.12
N LEU A 101 4.44 -14.36 10.50
CA LEU A 101 3.82 -13.84 11.71
C LEU A 101 2.29 -13.92 11.67
N ARG A 102 1.67 -13.63 10.51
CA ARG A 102 0.21 -13.65 10.35
C ARG A 102 -0.36 -15.06 10.30
N ASN A 103 0.30 -15.97 9.58
CA ASN A 103 -0.25 -17.30 9.32
C ASN A 103 0.27 -18.37 10.29
N GLY A 104 1.27 -18.07 11.12
CA GLY A 104 1.92 -19.03 12.00
C GLY A 104 2.70 -20.13 11.27
N ALA A 105 2.75 -20.09 9.93
CA ALA A 105 3.39 -21.08 9.08
C ALA A 105 4.48 -20.41 8.23
N ALA A 106 5.60 -21.11 8.06
CA ALA A 106 6.70 -20.69 7.20
C ALA A 106 6.86 -21.66 6.03
N PRO A 107 6.15 -21.44 4.90
CA PRO A 107 6.29 -22.27 3.72
C PRO A 107 7.75 -22.35 3.28
N GLY A 108 8.26 -23.57 3.05
CA GLY A 108 9.66 -23.81 2.69
C GLY A 108 10.12 -22.99 1.48
N ALA A 109 9.24 -22.80 0.49
CA ALA A 109 9.52 -21.97 -0.69
C ALA A 109 9.76 -20.49 -0.37
N LEU A 110 9.01 -19.91 0.58
CA LEU A 110 9.21 -18.52 1.00
C LEU A 110 10.52 -18.37 1.79
N LEU A 111 10.86 -19.36 2.62
CA LEU A 111 12.13 -19.39 3.34
C LEU A 111 13.32 -19.56 2.39
N ALA A 112 13.19 -20.42 1.37
CA ALA A 112 14.18 -20.57 0.31
C ALA A 112 14.38 -19.25 -0.46
N GLY A 113 13.29 -18.51 -0.70
CA GLY A 113 13.31 -17.17 -1.29
C GLY A 113 14.12 -16.12 -0.51
N LEU A 114 14.39 -16.35 0.78
CA LEU A 114 15.23 -15.48 1.61
C LEU A 114 16.73 -15.73 1.46
N ALA A 115 17.12 -16.88 0.91
CA ALA A 115 18.51 -17.29 0.83
C ALA A 115 19.36 -16.29 0.04
N LEU A 116 18.85 -15.79 -1.09
CA LEU A 116 19.56 -14.83 -1.92
C LEU A 116 19.72 -13.44 -1.25
N PRO A 117 18.65 -12.74 -0.81
CA PRO A 117 18.81 -11.40 -0.23
C PRO A 117 19.56 -11.41 1.11
N LEU A 118 19.33 -12.40 1.98
CA LEU A 118 20.06 -12.52 3.24
C LEU A 118 21.50 -13.00 3.02
N GLY A 119 21.73 -13.93 2.09
CA GLY A 119 23.06 -14.37 1.69
C GLY A 119 23.90 -13.24 1.10
N LEU A 120 23.33 -12.42 0.21
CA LEU A 120 23.97 -11.20 -0.30
C LEU A 120 24.33 -10.23 0.84
N ALA A 121 23.44 -10.05 1.81
CA ALA A 121 23.71 -9.21 2.98
C ALA A 121 24.84 -9.75 3.85
N LEU A 122 24.87 -11.07 4.09
CA LEU A 122 25.90 -11.75 4.86
C LEU A 122 27.27 -11.77 4.18
N LEU A 123 27.32 -11.87 2.84
CA LEU A 123 28.59 -11.98 2.10
C LEU A 123 29.16 -10.64 1.67
N LEU A 124 28.29 -9.73 1.20
CA LEU A 124 28.68 -8.48 0.56
C LEU A 124 28.26 -7.24 1.36
N GLY A 125 27.58 -7.41 2.48
CA GLY A 125 26.97 -6.32 3.24
C GLY A 125 25.71 -5.80 2.54
N LYS A 126 25.28 -4.56 2.82
CA LYS A 126 24.04 -3.99 2.25
C LYS A 126 24.16 -3.53 0.79
N VAL A 127 24.85 -4.31 -0.04
CA VAL A 127 25.03 -4.06 -1.49
C VAL A 127 23.69 -3.99 -2.21
N PHE A 128 22.69 -4.78 -1.79
CA PHE A 128 21.32 -4.71 -2.30
C PHE A 128 20.78 -3.27 -2.27
N CYS A 129 20.92 -2.56 -1.14
CA CYS A 129 20.41 -1.19 -0.98
C CYS A 129 21.02 -0.19 -1.96
N SER A 130 22.25 -0.43 -2.44
CA SER A 130 22.93 0.49 -3.36
C SER A 130 22.94 0.06 -4.83
N HIS A 131 22.91 -1.24 -5.12
CA HIS A 131 23.04 -1.78 -6.49
C HIS A 131 21.73 -2.32 -7.06
N LEU A 132 20.83 -2.84 -6.21
CA LEU A 132 19.61 -3.54 -6.66
C LEU A 132 18.31 -2.81 -6.28
N CYS A 133 18.30 -1.99 -5.23
CA CYS A 133 17.11 -1.25 -4.83
C CYS A 133 16.74 -0.19 -5.90
N PRO A 134 15.57 -0.25 -6.54
CA PRO A 134 15.20 0.70 -7.61
C PRO A 134 15.01 2.11 -7.08
N MET A 135 14.46 2.25 -5.86
CA MET A 135 14.29 3.55 -5.22
C MET A 135 15.62 4.25 -4.97
N ARG A 136 16.73 3.51 -4.87
CA ARG A 136 18.03 4.13 -4.68
C ARG A 136 18.45 4.97 -5.90
N LEU A 137 18.17 4.51 -7.11
CA LEU A 137 18.44 5.28 -8.32
C LEU A 137 17.61 6.57 -8.31
N VAL A 138 16.32 6.47 -7.98
CA VAL A 138 15.39 7.59 -7.88
C VAL A 138 15.87 8.64 -6.86
N PHE A 139 16.29 8.22 -5.67
CA PHE A 139 16.87 9.13 -4.68
C PHE A 139 18.17 9.78 -5.15
N GLU A 140 19.02 9.07 -5.88
CA GLU A 140 20.25 9.65 -6.41
C GLU A 140 19.99 10.70 -7.50
N ILE A 141 18.91 10.55 -8.29
CA ILE A 141 18.42 11.57 -9.22
C ILE A 141 17.92 12.79 -8.43
N GLY A 142 17.10 12.56 -7.39
CA GLY A 142 16.62 13.61 -6.48
C GLY A 142 17.75 14.39 -5.81
N GLN A 143 18.83 13.71 -5.41
CA GLN A 143 20.03 14.37 -4.86
C GLN A 143 20.75 15.26 -5.88
N GLY A 144 20.73 14.90 -7.16
CA GLY A 144 21.18 15.78 -8.25
C GLY A 144 20.33 17.05 -8.34
N PHE A 145 19.01 16.90 -8.26
CA PHE A 145 18.08 18.03 -8.23
C PHE A 145 18.30 18.93 -7.00
N ARG A 146 18.46 18.33 -5.81
CA ARG A 146 18.83 19.05 -4.58
C ARG A 146 20.11 19.87 -4.76
N ALA A 147 21.16 19.28 -5.35
CA ALA A 147 22.41 19.99 -5.61
C ALA A 147 22.20 21.19 -6.55
N GLY A 148 21.33 21.05 -7.55
CA GLY A 148 20.89 22.16 -8.41
C GLY A 148 20.19 23.27 -7.62
N LEU A 149 19.23 22.93 -6.76
CA LEU A 149 18.55 23.91 -5.90
C LEU A 149 19.51 24.67 -4.97
N VAL A 150 20.47 23.97 -4.37
CA VAL A 150 21.49 24.59 -3.52
C VAL A 150 22.39 25.53 -4.33
N ARG A 151 22.76 25.16 -5.57
CA ARG A 151 23.50 26.05 -6.48
C ARG A 151 22.70 27.29 -6.88
N LEU A 152 21.38 27.18 -6.96
CA LEU A 152 20.46 28.30 -7.20
C LEU A 152 20.20 29.17 -5.95
N GLY A 153 20.92 28.93 -4.85
CA GLY A 153 20.81 29.72 -3.62
C GLY A 153 19.63 29.32 -2.73
N VAL A 154 18.95 28.20 -2.98
CA VAL A 154 17.87 27.70 -2.12
C VAL A 154 18.47 27.09 -0.84
N PRO A 155 18.17 27.64 0.34
CA PRO A 155 18.75 27.20 1.60
C PRO A 155 17.97 25.98 2.13
N LEU A 156 18.45 24.79 1.80
CA LEU A 156 17.85 23.53 2.24
C LEU A 156 18.48 23.05 3.56
N PRO A 157 17.68 22.56 4.53
CA PRO A 157 18.21 22.01 5.78
C PRO A 157 19.01 20.72 5.53
N GLU A 158 19.91 20.37 6.44
CA GLU A 158 20.61 19.06 6.49
C GLU A 158 20.38 18.38 7.85
N LEU A 159 19.14 17.99 8.11
CA LEU A 159 18.74 17.36 9.36
C LEU A 159 19.23 15.90 9.43
N ARG A 160 20.51 15.71 9.77
CA ARG A 160 21.14 14.39 9.95
C ARG A 160 21.00 13.93 11.40
N HIS A 161 19.79 13.51 11.81
CA HIS A 161 19.54 13.01 13.15
C HIS A 161 20.32 11.70 13.43
N ARG A 162 20.77 11.48 14.68
CA ARG A 162 21.51 10.26 15.07
C ARG A 162 20.60 9.07 15.36
N ALA A 163 19.36 9.32 15.76
CA ALA A 163 18.39 8.27 16.09
C ALA A 163 18.04 7.41 14.87
N ARG A 164 18.05 6.08 15.06
CA ARG A 164 17.70 5.10 14.03
C ARG A 164 16.36 4.50 14.36
N PHE A 165 15.32 4.98 13.71
CA PHE A 165 13.95 4.54 13.92
C PHE A 165 13.56 3.31 13.09
N GLY A 166 14.40 2.86 12.14
CA GLY A 166 14.10 1.70 11.28
C GLY A 166 13.75 0.42 12.04
N GLY A 167 14.34 0.19 13.22
CA GLY A 167 13.97 -0.94 14.10
C GLY A 167 12.57 -0.78 14.72
N TRP A 168 12.20 0.43 15.12
CA TRP A 168 10.84 0.71 15.60
C TRP A 168 9.80 0.61 14.47
N VAL A 169 10.13 1.07 13.27
CA VAL A 169 9.29 0.90 12.08
C VAL A 169 9.15 -0.58 11.72
N LEU A 170 10.21 -1.37 11.87
CA LEU A 170 10.18 -2.82 11.67
C LEU A 170 9.24 -3.51 12.66
N VAL A 171 9.42 -3.29 13.96
CA VAL A 171 8.59 -3.93 15.00
C VAL A 171 7.14 -3.45 14.94
N GLY A 172 6.92 -2.14 14.85
CA GLY A 172 5.58 -1.56 14.74
C GLY A 172 4.87 -1.97 13.45
N GLY A 173 5.60 -2.00 12.32
CA GLY A 173 5.05 -2.44 11.05
C GLY A 173 4.75 -3.94 10.99
N LEU A 174 5.57 -4.79 11.61
CA LEU A 174 5.26 -6.22 11.76
C LEU A 174 4.05 -6.44 12.68
N GLY A 175 3.98 -5.71 13.79
CA GLY A 175 2.80 -5.72 14.66
C GLY A 175 1.54 -5.31 13.89
N ALA A 176 1.58 -4.19 13.17
CA ALA A 176 0.46 -3.74 12.34
C ALA A 176 0.12 -4.75 11.24
N ALA A 177 1.11 -5.34 10.57
CA ALA A 177 0.88 -6.35 9.53
C ALA A 177 0.34 -7.68 10.07
N ALA A 178 0.53 -7.98 11.36
CA ALA A 178 -0.09 -9.14 12.00
C ALA A 178 -1.60 -8.94 12.20
N PHE A 179 -2.04 -7.71 12.50
CA PHE A 179 -3.45 -7.38 12.74
C PHE A 179 -4.20 -6.93 11.48
N ALA A 180 -3.50 -6.28 10.55
CA ALA A 180 -4.04 -5.76 9.30
C ALA A 180 -3.56 -6.61 8.10
N SER A 181 -3.43 -5.99 6.92
CA SER A 181 -2.90 -6.63 5.72
C SER A 181 -1.41 -6.35 5.52
N SER A 182 -0.69 -7.27 4.85
CA SER A 182 0.70 -7.05 4.42
C SER A 182 0.83 -5.90 3.40
N ALA A 183 -0.29 -5.37 2.89
CA ALA A 183 -0.29 -4.21 1.99
C ALA A 183 0.16 -2.91 2.70
N LEU A 184 0.16 -2.86 4.04
CA LEU A 184 0.71 -1.73 4.80
C LEU A 184 2.16 -1.39 4.41
N TRP A 185 2.95 -2.41 4.06
CA TRP A 185 4.32 -2.21 3.61
C TRP A 185 4.43 -1.40 2.32
N LEU A 186 3.39 -1.35 1.49
CA LEU A 186 3.36 -0.49 0.28
C LEU A 186 3.30 1.00 0.63
N PHE A 187 2.84 1.38 1.82
CA PHE A 187 2.84 2.78 2.26
C PHE A 187 4.17 3.18 2.94
N VAL A 188 4.89 2.20 3.49
CA VAL A 188 6.13 2.43 4.23
C VAL A 188 7.38 2.23 3.36
N LEU A 189 7.37 1.25 2.45
CA LEU A 189 8.52 0.86 1.64
C LEU A 189 8.48 1.53 0.26
N PRO A 190 9.25 2.61 0.03
CA PRO A 190 9.19 3.35 -1.21
C PRO A 190 9.66 2.54 -2.42
N TYR A 191 10.51 1.51 -2.23
CA TYR A 191 10.88 0.64 -3.34
C TYR A 191 9.71 -0.22 -3.78
N ALA A 192 8.93 -0.78 -2.85
CA ALA A 192 7.75 -1.60 -3.15
C ALA A 192 6.67 -0.77 -3.83
N SER A 193 6.35 0.40 -3.25
CA SER A 193 5.38 1.34 -3.81
C SER A 193 5.79 1.84 -5.20
N PHE A 194 7.08 2.08 -5.42
CA PHE A 194 7.62 2.49 -6.71
C PHE A 194 7.39 1.42 -7.78
N SER A 195 7.70 0.15 -7.52
CA SER A 195 7.54 -0.83 -8.61
C SER A 195 6.10 -1.28 -8.82
N VAL A 196 5.25 -1.25 -7.80
CA VAL A 196 3.80 -1.41 -8.03
C VAL A 196 3.28 -0.25 -8.87
N SER A 197 3.69 0.98 -8.57
CA SER A 197 3.29 2.16 -9.37
C SER A 197 3.79 2.07 -10.80
N LEU A 198 5.04 1.65 -10.99
CA LEU A 198 5.64 1.46 -12.31
C LEU A 198 4.93 0.34 -13.09
N PHE A 199 4.63 -0.78 -12.44
CA PHE A 199 3.90 -1.88 -13.04
C PHE A 199 2.53 -1.41 -13.54
N VAL A 200 1.72 -0.78 -12.67
CA VAL A 200 0.39 -0.28 -13.03
C VAL A 200 0.49 0.73 -14.17
N LEU A 201 1.42 1.68 -14.10
CA LEU A 201 1.63 2.68 -15.16
C LEU A 201 1.91 2.02 -16.51
N LEU A 202 2.77 0.99 -16.55
CA LEU A 202 3.14 0.32 -17.79
C LEU A 202 2.04 -0.60 -18.33
N THR A 203 1.26 -1.24 -17.45
CA THR A 203 0.23 -2.20 -17.88
C THR A 203 -1.11 -1.54 -18.20
N THR A 204 -1.45 -0.41 -17.56
CA THR A 204 -2.77 0.24 -17.70
C THR A 204 -2.69 1.67 -18.20
N GLY A 205 -1.49 2.25 -18.31
CA GLY A 205 -1.32 3.69 -18.59
C GLY A 205 -1.71 4.60 -17.43
N ALA A 206 -2.15 4.05 -16.28
CA ALA A 206 -2.64 4.83 -15.15
C ALA A 206 -1.59 4.93 -14.04
N LEU A 207 -1.46 6.12 -13.44
CA LEU A 207 -0.60 6.32 -12.28
C LEU A 207 -1.32 5.87 -11.00
N SER A 208 -0.75 4.89 -10.29
CA SER A 208 -1.33 4.42 -9.03
C SER A 208 -1.24 5.48 -7.92
N GLY A 209 -2.17 5.49 -6.96
CA GLY A 209 -2.11 6.36 -5.79
C GLY A 209 -0.85 6.19 -4.93
N LEU A 210 -0.18 5.03 -5.01
CA LEU A 210 1.11 4.78 -4.37
C LEU A 210 2.24 5.65 -4.93
N ALA A 211 2.07 6.26 -6.11
CA ALA A 211 3.02 7.24 -6.63
C ALA A 211 3.16 8.46 -5.71
N LEU A 212 2.10 8.83 -4.97
CA LEU A 212 2.18 9.88 -3.95
C LEU A 212 3.10 9.49 -2.79
N VAL A 213 3.12 8.20 -2.41
CA VAL A 213 4.05 7.68 -1.39
C VAL A 213 5.50 7.78 -1.88
N VAL A 214 5.75 7.40 -3.14
CA VAL A 214 7.06 7.55 -3.78
C VAL A 214 7.50 9.02 -3.78
N ALA A 215 6.61 9.92 -4.22
CA ALA A 215 6.86 11.35 -4.29
C ALA A 215 7.13 11.96 -2.91
N LEU A 216 6.37 11.55 -1.88
CA LEU A 216 6.56 11.99 -0.51
C LEU A 216 7.95 11.60 0.01
N TRP A 217 8.35 10.34 -0.14
CA TRP A 217 9.67 9.90 0.30
C TRP A 217 10.81 10.54 -0.50
N LEU A 218 10.60 10.78 -1.80
CA LEU A 218 11.54 11.53 -2.62
C LEU A 218 11.68 12.98 -2.15
N ALA A 219 10.57 13.64 -1.83
CA ALA A 219 10.55 14.99 -1.28
C ALA A 219 11.28 15.06 0.07
N VAL A 220 11.12 14.05 0.94
CA VAL A 220 11.89 13.93 2.19
C VAL A 220 13.40 13.86 1.91
N ASP A 221 13.85 13.01 0.97
CA ASP A 221 15.28 12.90 0.62
C ASP A 221 15.85 14.21 0.04
N VAL A 222 15.06 14.90 -0.79
CA VAL A 222 15.44 16.14 -1.47
C VAL A 222 15.42 17.34 -0.52
N LEU A 223 14.39 17.49 0.30
CA LEU A 223 14.17 18.71 1.11
C LEU A 223 14.81 18.61 2.50
N ILE A 224 14.85 17.43 3.14
CA ILE A 224 15.29 17.28 4.53
C ILE A 224 16.77 16.91 4.64
N ALA A 225 17.17 15.78 4.04
CA ALA A 225 18.57 15.35 3.98
C ALA A 225 18.72 14.16 3.01
N PRO A 226 19.81 14.10 2.22
CA PRO A 226 20.14 12.93 1.40
C PRO A 226 20.19 11.64 2.24
N GLY A 227 19.63 10.56 1.71
CA GLY A 227 19.62 9.24 2.33
C GLY A 227 18.87 9.14 3.67
N TYR A 228 18.03 10.13 4.03
CA TYR A 228 17.38 10.19 5.34
C TYR A 228 16.51 8.96 5.60
N PHE A 229 15.63 8.62 4.66
CA PHE A 229 14.74 7.47 4.77
C PHE A 229 15.53 6.15 4.88
N CYS A 230 16.43 5.90 3.92
CA CYS A 230 17.22 4.66 3.86
C CYS A 230 18.05 4.41 5.13
N ARG A 231 18.56 5.47 5.77
CA ARG A 231 19.39 5.37 6.97
C ARG A 231 18.55 5.26 8.25
N ASN A 232 17.48 6.05 8.36
CA ASN A 232 16.82 6.29 9.65
C ASN A 232 15.45 5.61 9.78
N LEU A 233 14.74 5.35 8.68
CA LEU A 233 13.34 4.90 8.71
C LEU A 233 13.11 3.56 8.01
N CYS A 234 13.94 3.19 7.03
CA CYS A 234 13.74 1.97 6.25
C CYS A 234 13.87 0.69 7.11
N PRO A 235 12.80 -0.08 7.30
CA PRO A 235 12.83 -1.29 8.13
C PRO A 235 13.64 -2.41 7.46
N THR A 236 13.55 -2.57 6.13
CA THR A 236 14.38 -3.51 5.37
C THR A 236 15.86 -3.15 5.46
N GLY A 237 16.21 -1.86 5.37
CA GLY A 237 17.58 -1.39 5.52
C GLY A 237 18.17 -1.64 6.91
N PHE A 238 17.32 -1.58 7.95
CA PHE A 238 17.68 -1.94 9.32
C PHE A 238 17.82 -3.46 9.52
N LEU A 239 16.93 -4.25 8.92
CA LEU A 239 17.00 -5.71 8.96
C LEU A 239 18.29 -6.22 8.30
N LEU A 240 18.56 -5.79 7.06
CA LEU A 240 19.79 -6.16 6.34
C LEU A 240 21.05 -5.68 7.06
N GLU A 241 20.96 -4.62 7.87
CA GLU A 241 22.06 -4.17 8.72
C GLU A 241 22.44 -5.20 9.79
N GLN A 242 21.47 -5.94 10.34
CA GLN A 242 21.74 -6.98 11.34
C GLN A 242 22.50 -8.17 10.76
N PHE A 243 22.32 -8.46 9.47
CA PHE A 243 23.08 -9.49 8.75
C PHE A 243 24.42 -8.95 8.26
N ALA A 244 24.44 -7.73 7.70
CA ALA A 244 25.63 -7.11 7.13
C ALA A 244 26.75 -6.86 8.15
N ARG A 245 26.47 -6.86 9.45
CA ARG A 245 27.50 -6.77 10.52
C ARG A 245 28.50 -7.92 10.48
N PHE A 246 28.12 -9.07 9.91
CA PHE A 246 28.98 -10.24 9.75
C PHE A 246 29.70 -10.29 8.40
N SER A 247 29.50 -9.28 7.55
CA SER A 247 30.02 -9.29 6.19
C SER A 247 31.56 -9.23 6.14
N PRO A 248 32.22 -10.17 5.43
CA PRO A 248 33.65 -10.10 5.16
C PRO A 248 34.01 -8.96 4.19
N PHE A 249 33.03 -8.44 3.44
CA PHE A 249 33.19 -7.38 2.47
C PHE A 249 32.96 -6.02 3.10
N ALA A 250 34.02 -5.23 3.22
CA ALA A 250 33.92 -3.93 3.86
C ALA A 250 34.91 -2.90 3.29
N LEU A 251 34.60 -1.63 3.57
CA LEU A 251 35.44 -0.48 3.30
C LEU A 251 36.58 -0.42 4.33
N ARG A 252 37.83 -0.40 3.87
CA ARG A 252 39.01 -0.33 4.74
C ARG A 252 39.93 0.82 4.35
N LYS A 253 40.63 1.36 5.36
CA LYS A 253 41.73 2.29 5.17
C LYS A 253 42.94 1.55 4.59
N ASP A 254 43.61 2.16 3.63
CA ASP A 254 44.87 1.67 3.08
C ASP A 254 46.04 2.22 3.89
N THR A 255 46.52 1.42 4.85
CA THR A 255 47.64 1.77 5.73
C THR A 255 48.97 1.93 5.00
N ALA A 256 49.11 1.42 3.76
CA ALA A 256 50.36 1.50 3.00
C ALA A 256 50.65 2.92 2.48
N THR A 257 49.66 3.82 2.52
CA THR A 257 49.75 5.14 1.89
C THR A 257 49.97 6.28 2.90
N GLY A 258 50.09 6.01 4.20
CA GLY A 258 50.25 7.03 5.25
C GLY A 258 48.94 7.65 5.77
N PRO A 259 48.98 8.53 6.79
CA PRO A 259 47.80 9.07 7.46
C PRO A 259 46.96 10.02 6.58
N CYS A 260 45.66 10.09 6.85
CA CYS A 260 44.73 11.01 6.17
C CYS A 260 44.81 12.42 6.79
N PRO A 261 44.83 13.51 6.00
CA PRO A 261 44.91 14.88 6.52
C PRO A 261 43.84 15.20 7.58
N GLY A 262 44.23 15.97 8.60
CA GLY A 262 43.41 16.38 9.75
C GLY A 262 42.07 17.03 9.38
N THR A 263 42.07 17.88 8.37
CA THR A 263 40.93 18.73 7.96
C THR A 263 40.09 18.15 6.82
N CYS A 264 40.50 17.04 6.21
CA CYS A 264 39.79 16.47 5.06
C CYS A 264 38.43 15.85 5.44
N ARG A 265 37.35 16.28 4.78
CA ARG A 265 35.97 15.76 4.96
C ARG A 265 35.32 15.24 3.66
N GLU A 266 36.06 15.11 2.57
CA GLU A 266 35.54 14.71 1.26
C GLU A 266 34.73 13.41 1.28
N CYS A 267 35.19 12.40 2.02
CA CYS A 267 34.50 11.12 2.11
C CYS A 267 33.17 11.20 2.89
N GLU A 268 33.08 12.12 3.85
CA GLU A 268 31.88 12.37 4.66
C GLU A 268 30.85 13.16 3.84
N ILE A 269 31.31 14.13 3.04
CA ILE A 269 30.49 14.92 2.11
C ILE A 269 29.93 14.03 1.00
N ALA A 270 30.76 13.16 0.41
CA ALA A 270 30.35 12.23 -0.65
C ALA A 270 29.42 11.10 -0.16
N CYS A 271 29.39 10.83 1.14
CA CYS A 271 28.55 9.77 1.69
C CYS A 271 27.08 10.25 1.76
N PRO A 272 26.14 9.57 1.10
CA PRO A 272 24.71 9.91 1.16
C PRO A 272 24.18 9.88 2.59
N TYR A 273 24.77 9.04 3.44
CA TYR A 273 24.36 8.86 4.83
C TYR A 273 25.17 9.73 5.80
N GLY A 274 26.16 10.49 5.34
CA GLY A 274 27.05 11.26 6.22
C GLY A 274 27.89 10.40 7.16
N LEU A 275 28.30 9.22 6.72
CA LEU A 275 29.24 8.37 7.46
C LEU A 275 30.67 8.84 7.20
N SER A 276 31.51 8.85 8.23
CA SER A 276 32.91 9.27 8.13
C SER A 276 33.85 8.07 8.27
N PRO A 277 34.46 7.57 7.17
CA PRO A 277 35.44 6.49 7.22
C PRO A 277 36.68 6.82 8.08
N LYS A 278 36.96 8.12 8.30
CA LYS A 278 38.08 8.59 9.10
C LYS A 278 37.96 8.20 10.57
N GLN A 279 36.76 8.29 11.15
CA GLN A 279 36.45 7.94 12.54
C GLN A 279 36.23 6.43 12.76
N GLU A 280 36.80 5.57 11.90
CA GLU A 280 36.70 4.09 11.98
C GLU A 280 35.28 3.52 11.98
N THR A 281 34.37 4.12 11.20
CA THR A 281 33.02 3.56 11.09
C THR A 281 32.94 2.39 10.11
N HIS A 282 33.41 1.21 10.53
CA HIS A 282 32.82 -0.08 10.14
C HIS A 282 31.41 -0.18 10.77
N ARG A 283 30.50 0.73 10.40
CA ARG A 283 29.11 0.62 10.82
C ARG A 283 28.37 -0.23 9.80
N PRO A 284 27.55 -1.21 10.23
CA PRO A 284 26.74 -2.00 9.32
C PRO A 284 25.62 -1.15 8.67
N ALA A 285 25.58 0.15 8.97
CA ALA A 285 24.86 1.20 8.28
C ALA A 285 25.30 1.42 6.80
N CYS A 286 26.55 1.10 6.45
CA CYS A 286 27.08 1.34 5.09
C CYS A 286 26.36 0.46 4.04
N ASP A 287 25.98 1.05 2.90
CA ASP A 287 25.35 0.37 1.75
C ASP A 287 26.38 -0.17 0.74
N SER A 288 27.68 -0.06 1.02
CA SER A 288 28.76 -0.46 0.12
C SER A 288 28.74 0.20 -1.27
N CYS A 289 28.12 1.38 -1.42
CA CYS A 289 27.99 2.08 -2.70
C CYS A 289 29.32 2.56 -3.31
N GLY A 290 30.37 2.70 -2.49
CA GLY A 290 31.73 3.05 -2.92
C GLY A 290 31.97 4.50 -3.34
N ARG A 291 31.02 5.43 -3.16
CA ARG A 291 31.20 6.86 -3.53
C ARG A 291 32.38 7.51 -2.83
N CYS A 292 32.62 7.17 -1.56
CA CYS A 292 33.76 7.67 -0.79
C CYS A 292 35.11 7.21 -1.36
N VAL A 293 35.18 6.03 -1.98
CA VAL A 293 36.40 5.52 -2.64
C VAL A 293 36.71 6.36 -3.88
N SER A 294 35.69 6.67 -4.69
CA SER A 294 35.86 7.50 -5.89
C SER A 294 36.12 8.98 -5.59
N ALA A 295 35.61 9.49 -4.46
CA ALA A 295 35.77 10.89 -4.06
C ALA A 295 37.07 11.15 -3.27
N CYS A 296 37.77 10.12 -2.79
CA CYS A 296 38.97 10.30 -1.97
C CYS A 296 40.15 10.82 -2.83
N PRO A 297 40.64 12.05 -2.62
CA PRO A 297 41.70 12.63 -3.45
C PRO A 297 43.05 11.92 -3.28
N SER A 298 43.28 11.35 -2.09
CA SER A 298 44.53 10.67 -1.72
C SER A 298 44.45 9.15 -1.80
N THR A 299 43.36 8.60 -2.38
CA THR A 299 43.13 7.16 -2.61
C THR A 299 43.38 6.26 -1.38
N LYS A 300 43.12 6.78 -0.18
CA LYS A 300 43.37 6.08 1.11
C LYS A 300 42.33 5.01 1.46
N LEU A 301 41.31 4.83 0.63
CA LEU A 301 40.19 3.92 0.89
C LEU A 301 40.13 2.84 -0.18
N ARG A 302 39.98 1.59 0.25
CA ARG A 302 39.77 0.44 -0.64
C ARG A 302 38.65 -0.45 -0.10
N ARG A 303 37.93 -1.11 -1.01
CA ARG A 303 37.02 -2.22 -0.64
C ARG A 303 37.80 -3.52 -0.69
N SER A 304 37.73 -4.32 0.37
CA SER A 304 38.43 -5.61 0.45
C SER A 304 37.57 -6.67 1.11
N LEU A 305 37.57 -7.88 0.55
CA LEU A 305 37.02 -9.07 1.16
C LEU A 305 38.09 -9.68 2.09
N ARG A 306 37.78 -9.84 3.38
CA ARG A 306 38.60 -10.63 4.32
C ARG A 306 37.69 -11.70 4.91
N LEU A 307 37.88 -12.96 4.50
CA LEU A 307 37.15 -14.09 5.07
C LEU A 307 37.58 -14.25 6.54
N PRO A 308 36.67 -14.12 7.52
CA PRO A 308 37.00 -14.22 8.93
C PRO A 308 37.10 -15.67 9.44
N PHE A 309 36.85 -16.68 8.59
CA PHE A 309 36.79 -18.08 8.99
C PHE A 309 37.76 -18.96 8.17
N GLY A 310 38.34 -19.99 8.81
CA GLY A 310 39.20 -20.97 8.16
C GLY A 310 38.50 -21.73 7.01
N PRO A 311 39.26 -22.38 6.11
CA PRO A 311 38.77 -22.93 4.84
C PRO A 311 37.61 -23.93 5.00
N ALA A 312 37.58 -24.69 6.12
CA ALA A 312 36.52 -25.65 6.42
C ALA A 312 35.12 -25.01 6.62
N ARG A 313 35.04 -23.81 7.21
CA ARG A 313 33.75 -23.13 7.46
C ARG A 313 33.25 -22.35 6.25
N ALA A 314 34.17 -21.86 5.40
CA ALA A 314 33.83 -21.30 4.09
C ALA A 314 33.29 -22.39 3.15
N ALA A 315 33.87 -23.60 3.21
CA ALA A 315 33.35 -24.77 2.52
C ALA A 315 31.97 -25.18 3.04
N LEU A 316 31.71 -25.14 4.36
CA LEU A 316 30.38 -25.42 4.93
C LEU A 316 29.32 -24.37 4.56
N ALA A 317 29.68 -23.08 4.48
CA ALA A 317 28.74 -22.04 4.03
C ALA A 317 28.45 -22.14 2.53
N ALA A 318 29.47 -22.51 1.72
CA ALA A 318 29.30 -22.79 0.30
C ALA A 318 28.53 -24.09 0.06
N LEU A 319 28.79 -25.16 0.82
CA LEU A 319 28.00 -26.39 0.81
C LEU A 319 26.58 -26.15 1.29
N GLY A 320 26.36 -25.33 2.32
CA GLY A 320 25.02 -24.96 2.78
C GLY A 320 24.24 -24.20 1.70
N ALA A 321 24.90 -23.28 1.00
CA ALA A 321 24.31 -22.59 -0.16
C ALA A 321 24.07 -23.54 -1.35
N LEU A 322 24.93 -24.54 -1.56
CA LEU A 322 24.80 -25.52 -2.65
C LEU A 322 23.71 -26.57 -2.37
N VAL A 323 23.60 -27.03 -1.12
CA VAL A 323 22.55 -27.97 -0.64
C VAL A 323 21.18 -27.30 -0.65
N LEU A 324 21.09 -26.00 -0.35
CA LEU A 324 19.86 -25.21 -0.46
C LEU A 324 19.41 -24.94 -1.91
N VAL A 325 20.32 -25.06 -2.88
CA VAL A 325 20.01 -24.95 -4.32
C VAL A 325 19.65 -26.31 -4.92
N ALA A 326 19.93 -27.42 -4.23
CA ALA A 326 19.76 -28.79 -4.74
C ALA A 326 18.39 -29.43 -4.43
N GLY A 327 17.52 -28.78 -3.66
CA GLY A 327 16.17 -29.29 -3.42
C GLY A 327 15.19 -28.81 -4.50
N PRO A 328 14.51 -29.69 -5.25
CA PRO A 328 13.35 -29.27 -6.02
C PRO A 328 12.26 -28.89 -5.02
N ALA A 329 12.11 -27.60 -4.77
CA ALA A 329 10.88 -27.10 -4.17
C ALA A 329 9.81 -27.17 -5.25
N GLU A 330 9.09 -28.29 -5.33
CA GLU A 330 7.77 -28.34 -5.97
C GLU A 330 6.83 -27.46 -5.12
N ALA A 331 6.92 -26.16 -5.38
CA ALA A 331 6.08 -25.15 -4.78
C ALA A 331 4.95 -24.86 -5.75
N HIS A 332 3.78 -25.45 -5.46
CA HIS A 332 2.52 -24.97 -6.01
C HIS A 332 2.42 -23.47 -5.77
N HIS A 333 2.13 -22.77 -6.87
CA HIS A 333 2.30 -21.34 -7.08
C HIS A 333 1.82 -20.43 -5.94
N ASN A 334 2.74 -19.63 -5.39
CA ASN A 334 2.41 -18.40 -4.67
C ASN A 334 2.74 -17.21 -5.60
N LYS A 335 1.84 -16.91 -6.55
CA LYS A 335 1.99 -15.79 -7.49
C LYS A 335 1.80 -14.48 -6.73
N GLY A 336 2.87 -13.70 -6.59
CA GLY A 336 2.86 -12.41 -5.92
C GLY A 336 2.18 -11.32 -6.76
N LEU A 337 0.85 -11.27 -6.70
CA LEU A 337 -0.07 -10.13 -6.83
C LEU A 337 -1.40 -10.59 -6.20
N PRO A 338 -2.22 -9.73 -5.56
CA PRO A 338 -3.52 -10.15 -5.05
C PRO A 338 -4.38 -10.62 -6.23
N HIS A 339 -4.66 -11.92 -6.32
CA HIS A 339 -5.62 -12.48 -7.25
C HIS A 339 -7.02 -12.04 -6.82
N TYR A 340 -7.46 -10.88 -7.33
CA TYR A 340 -8.88 -10.60 -7.38
C TYR A 340 -9.47 -11.42 -8.54
N GLY A 341 -10.21 -12.48 -8.18
CA GLY A 341 -11.18 -13.14 -9.05
C GLY A 341 -10.64 -14.03 -10.17
N TYR A 342 -10.14 -15.22 -9.83
CA TYR A 342 -10.12 -16.36 -10.77
C TYR A 342 -10.55 -17.62 -10.03
N PHE A 343 -11.85 -17.71 -9.75
CA PHE A 343 -12.49 -18.99 -9.46
C PHE A 343 -13.63 -19.15 -10.47
N GLU A 344 -13.47 -20.19 -11.30
CA GLU A 344 -14.47 -20.82 -12.17
C GLU A 344 -14.74 -20.19 -13.57
N ASN A 345 -14.42 -20.98 -14.61
CA ASN A 345 -14.87 -20.92 -16.01
C ASN A 345 -14.22 -19.90 -16.99
N TYR A 346 -12.93 -20.05 -17.25
CA TYR A 346 -12.44 -19.89 -18.62
C TYR A 346 -11.61 -21.14 -18.98
N PRO A 347 -11.69 -21.66 -20.23
CA PRO A 347 -10.73 -22.67 -20.67
C PRO A 347 -9.32 -22.16 -20.39
N GLN A 348 -8.44 -23.05 -19.91
CA GLN A 348 -7.02 -22.75 -19.84
C GLN A 348 -6.54 -22.34 -21.24
N VAL A 349 -5.40 -21.66 -21.35
CA VAL A 349 -4.80 -21.25 -22.63
C VAL A 349 -4.88 -22.36 -23.72
N PRO A 350 -5.22 -22.05 -24.98
CA PRO A 350 -5.06 -22.99 -26.08
C PRO A 350 -3.66 -23.59 -26.02
N THR A 351 -3.56 -24.90 -25.91
CA THR A 351 -2.26 -25.57 -25.90
C THR A 351 -1.60 -25.42 -27.25
N ASP A 352 -2.38 -25.50 -28.33
CA ASP A 352 -1.95 -25.28 -29.72
C ASP A 352 -3.14 -24.89 -30.61
N GLU A 353 -2.88 -24.08 -31.65
CA GLU A 353 -3.81 -23.77 -32.74
C GLU A 353 -3.25 -24.29 -34.07
N TYR A 354 -4.08 -25.00 -34.82
CA TYR A 354 -3.73 -25.61 -36.09
C TYR A 354 -4.68 -25.08 -37.17
N VAL A 355 -4.14 -24.71 -38.33
CA VAL A 355 -4.94 -24.31 -39.49
C VAL A 355 -4.42 -25.03 -40.73
N ALA A 356 -5.33 -25.56 -41.54
CA ALA A 356 -5.02 -26.16 -42.83
C ALA A 356 -5.99 -25.67 -43.89
N ILE A 357 -5.45 -25.34 -45.06
CA ILE A 357 -6.23 -24.94 -46.24
C ILE A 357 -6.22 -26.09 -47.23
N GLN A 358 -7.41 -26.58 -47.61
CA GLN A 358 -7.59 -27.65 -48.59
C GLN A 358 -8.60 -27.22 -49.66
N GLY A 359 -8.08 -26.78 -50.80
CA GLY A 359 -8.90 -26.29 -51.92
C GLY A 359 -9.70 -25.05 -51.52
N ARG A 360 -11.02 -25.18 -51.50
CA ARG A 360 -11.97 -24.10 -51.15
C ARG A 360 -12.15 -23.90 -49.64
N TRP A 361 -11.72 -24.85 -48.83
CA TRP A 361 -12.02 -24.88 -47.40
C TRP A 361 -10.78 -24.61 -46.56
N GLU A 362 -10.89 -23.70 -45.61
CA GLU A 362 -9.97 -23.58 -44.48
C GLU A 362 -10.59 -24.25 -43.26
N ILE A 363 -9.84 -25.13 -42.62
CA ILE A 363 -10.21 -25.74 -41.34
C ILE A 363 -9.18 -25.32 -40.30
N GLY A 364 -9.66 -24.85 -39.15
CA GLY A 364 -8.81 -24.57 -38.00
C GLY A 364 -9.30 -25.28 -36.74
N ALA A 365 -8.36 -25.68 -35.89
CA ALA A 365 -8.66 -26.24 -34.59
C ALA A 365 -7.82 -25.59 -33.48
N THR A 366 -8.48 -25.25 -32.39
CA THR A 366 -7.89 -24.77 -31.16
C THR A 366 -8.00 -25.88 -30.11
N ILE A 367 -6.87 -26.39 -29.63
CA ILE A 367 -6.80 -27.55 -28.75
C ILE A 367 -6.43 -27.12 -27.34
N PHE A 368 -7.21 -27.58 -26.38
CA PHE A 368 -7.02 -27.30 -24.95
C PHE A 368 -6.72 -28.60 -24.21
N ASN A 369 -5.49 -28.70 -23.69
CA ASN A 369 -5.05 -29.76 -22.79
C ASN A 369 -5.33 -29.33 -21.34
N PHE A 370 -6.06 -30.16 -20.58
CA PHE A 370 -6.36 -29.88 -19.17
C PHE A 370 -5.13 -30.19 -18.29
N GLN A 371 -4.18 -29.25 -18.19
CA GLN A 371 -3.03 -29.37 -17.28
C GLN A 371 -3.26 -28.56 -15.99
N GLY A 372 -3.97 -29.15 -15.03
CA GLY A 372 -4.26 -28.47 -13.76
C GLY A 372 -4.28 -29.34 -12.49
N LEU A 373 -4.17 -30.66 -12.63
CA LEU A 373 -4.12 -31.62 -11.52
C LEU A 373 -2.95 -32.58 -11.74
N ASP A 374 -2.38 -33.12 -10.66
CA ASP A 374 -1.44 -34.24 -10.76
C ASP A 374 -2.13 -35.36 -11.55
N ARG A 375 -1.58 -35.73 -12.72
CA ARG A 375 -2.17 -36.73 -13.63
C ARG A 375 -2.38 -38.09 -12.95
N ARG A 376 -1.69 -38.38 -11.85
CA ARG A 376 -1.88 -39.61 -11.07
C ARG A 376 -3.19 -39.63 -10.27
N THR A 377 -3.84 -38.47 -10.12
CA THR A 377 -5.02 -38.24 -9.29
C THR A 377 -6.22 -37.65 -10.05
N ALA A 378 -6.07 -37.44 -11.37
CA ALA A 378 -7.12 -36.88 -12.21
C ALA A 378 -8.03 -38.01 -12.75
N ASP A 379 -9.34 -37.79 -12.71
CA ASP A 379 -10.34 -38.75 -13.21
C ASP A 379 -10.26 -38.96 -14.73
N THR A 380 -9.86 -37.93 -15.49
CA THR A 380 -9.69 -38.00 -16.96
C THR A 380 -8.38 -37.33 -17.44
N PRO A 381 -7.20 -37.97 -17.22
CA PRO A 381 -5.88 -37.37 -17.41
C PRO A 381 -5.44 -37.16 -18.87
N ASN A 382 -6.33 -37.50 -19.82
CA ASN A 382 -6.10 -37.54 -21.27
C ASN A 382 -7.17 -36.78 -22.05
N ASP A 383 -8.11 -36.12 -21.37
CA ASP A 383 -9.14 -35.33 -22.02
C ASP A 383 -8.55 -34.06 -22.64
N VAL A 384 -8.90 -33.84 -23.90
CA VAL A 384 -8.64 -32.59 -24.62
C VAL A 384 -9.97 -31.98 -25.05
N LYS A 385 -10.08 -30.66 -24.95
CA LYS A 385 -11.20 -29.93 -25.55
C LYS A 385 -10.73 -29.34 -26.87
N ILE A 386 -11.48 -29.59 -27.94
CA ILE A 386 -11.12 -29.16 -29.29
C ILE A 386 -12.23 -28.24 -29.78
N TYR A 387 -11.86 -27.05 -30.23
CA TYR A 387 -12.74 -26.12 -30.92
C TYR A 387 -12.33 -26.08 -32.38
N LEU A 388 -13.29 -26.14 -33.29
CA LEU A 388 -13.09 -26.32 -34.73
C LEU A 388 -13.87 -25.23 -35.47
N TYR A 389 -13.23 -24.59 -36.44
CA TYR A 389 -13.93 -23.71 -37.39
C TYR A 389 -13.69 -24.18 -38.82
N LEU A 390 -14.67 -23.91 -39.69
CA LEU A 390 -14.62 -24.19 -41.12
C LEU A 390 -14.97 -22.90 -41.85
N TYR A 391 -14.12 -22.49 -42.78
CA TYR A 391 -14.27 -21.25 -43.52
C TYR A 391 -14.26 -21.51 -45.03
N ASP A 392 -15.21 -20.92 -45.75
CA ASP A 392 -15.31 -21.00 -47.19
C ASP A 392 -14.54 -19.85 -47.84
N LEU A 393 -13.38 -20.16 -48.43
CA LEU A 393 -12.50 -19.16 -49.04
C LEU A 393 -13.05 -18.59 -50.35
N LYS A 394 -14.04 -19.23 -50.97
CA LYS A 394 -14.64 -18.74 -52.23
C LYS A 394 -15.74 -17.71 -51.97
N ASP A 395 -16.58 -17.98 -50.98
CA ASP A 395 -17.75 -17.15 -50.66
C ASP A 395 -17.52 -16.25 -49.43
N ASP A 396 -16.30 -16.22 -48.89
CA ASP A 396 -15.80 -15.35 -47.82
C ASP A 396 -16.67 -15.34 -46.55
N HIS A 397 -17.12 -16.53 -46.12
CA HIS A 397 -17.92 -16.70 -44.91
C HIS A 397 -17.63 -18.03 -44.19
N ALA A 398 -17.94 -18.09 -42.89
CA ALA A 398 -17.80 -19.31 -42.10
C ALA A 398 -18.92 -20.32 -42.38
N TYR A 399 -18.59 -21.61 -42.46
CA TYR A 399 -19.55 -22.69 -42.71
C TYR A 399 -20.28 -23.09 -41.41
N LEU A 400 -21.60 -22.92 -41.40
CA LEU A 400 -22.46 -23.11 -40.22
C LEU A 400 -23.37 -24.36 -40.29
N GLY A 401 -23.22 -25.18 -41.33
CA GLY A 401 -24.08 -26.35 -41.60
C GLY A 401 -23.64 -27.65 -40.88
N PRO A 402 -24.30 -28.78 -41.15
CA PRO A 402 -24.02 -30.04 -40.48
C PRO A 402 -22.69 -30.68 -40.95
N VAL A 403 -21.89 -31.15 -39.98
CA VAL A 403 -20.55 -31.71 -40.20
C VAL A 403 -20.35 -33.00 -39.40
N ASP A 404 -19.77 -34.01 -40.04
CA ASP A 404 -19.26 -35.23 -39.40
C ASP A 404 -17.74 -35.15 -39.23
N PHE A 405 -17.27 -35.20 -37.97
CA PHE A 405 -15.85 -35.12 -37.62
C PHE A 405 -15.32 -36.49 -37.19
N GLU A 406 -14.13 -36.84 -37.70
CA GLU A 406 -13.43 -38.07 -37.38
C GLU A 406 -11.97 -37.78 -37.02
N ILE A 407 -11.56 -38.10 -35.80
CA ILE A 407 -10.17 -37.98 -35.33
C ILE A 407 -9.45 -39.29 -35.60
N ARG A 408 -8.36 -39.25 -36.36
CA ARG A 408 -7.55 -40.41 -36.74
C ARG A 408 -6.14 -40.31 -36.18
N ARG A 409 -5.52 -41.47 -35.94
CA ARG A 409 -4.09 -41.60 -35.64
C ARG A 409 -3.49 -42.70 -36.51
N GLY A 410 -2.54 -42.35 -37.38
CA GLY A 410 -1.91 -43.32 -38.28
C GLY A 410 -2.93 -44.06 -39.17
N GLY A 411 -4.03 -43.40 -39.55
CA GLY A 411 -5.10 -43.98 -40.37
C GLY A 411 -6.23 -44.69 -39.61
N ALA A 412 -6.07 -44.99 -38.32
CA ALA A 412 -7.13 -45.62 -37.50
C ALA A 412 -8.01 -44.55 -36.80
N ALA A 413 -9.32 -44.74 -36.78
CA ALA A 413 -10.27 -43.84 -36.11
C ALA A 413 -10.17 -43.99 -34.58
N VAL A 414 -9.99 -42.85 -33.90
CA VAL A 414 -9.85 -42.73 -32.44
C VAL A 414 -11.15 -42.21 -31.82
N ALA A 415 -11.77 -41.22 -32.46
CA ALA A 415 -13.05 -40.65 -32.04
C ALA A 415 -13.85 -40.18 -33.27
N ARG A 416 -15.18 -40.22 -33.20
CA ARG A 416 -16.08 -39.72 -34.24
C ARG A 416 -17.28 -39.04 -33.60
N PHE A 417 -17.64 -37.87 -34.09
CA PHE A 417 -18.77 -37.10 -33.59
C PHE A 417 -19.37 -36.25 -34.72
N THR A 418 -20.69 -36.11 -34.70
CA THR A 418 -21.44 -35.32 -35.67
C THR A 418 -22.06 -34.09 -34.98
N ARG A 419 -22.14 -32.98 -35.69
CA ARG A 419 -22.78 -31.73 -35.24
C ARG A 419 -23.72 -31.23 -36.33
N GLU A 420 -24.97 -30.94 -35.96
CA GLU A 420 -25.98 -30.41 -36.90
C GLU A 420 -25.86 -28.89 -37.08
N HIS A 421 -25.32 -28.19 -36.09
CA HIS A 421 -25.11 -26.74 -36.06
C HIS A 421 -23.87 -26.40 -35.23
N VAL A 422 -23.37 -25.17 -35.39
CA VAL A 422 -22.27 -24.61 -34.58
C VAL A 422 -22.69 -24.40 -33.13
N ASP A 423 -21.76 -24.57 -32.19
CA ASP A 423 -22.02 -24.42 -30.76
C ASP A 423 -22.03 -22.93 -30.34
N GLU A 424 -21.07 -22.14 -30.84
CA GLU A 424 -20.93 -20.69 -30.56
C GLU A 424 -20.27 -19.96 -31.75
N GLU A 425 -20.81 -18.81 -32.18
CA GLU A 425 -20.16 -17.81 -33.08
C GLU A 425 -19.34 -18.36 -34.28
N ALA A 426 -19.78 -19.46 -34.90
CA ALA A 426 -19.15 -20.20 -36.02
C ALA A 426 -18.13 -21.32 -35.66
N VAL A 427 -18.17 -21.81 -34.43
CA VAL A 427 -17.24 -22.83 -33.92
C VAL A 427 -17.99 -24.09 -33.48
N TYR A 428 -17.49 -25.25 -33.90
CA TYR A 428 -17.88 -26.57 -33.40
C TYR A 428 -16.96 -26.97 -32.24
N SER A 429 -17.49 -27.56 -31.18
CA SER A 429 -16.70 -27.97 -30.03
C SER A 429 -16.90 -29.45 -29.68
N THR A 430 -15.82 -30.08 -29.24
CA THR A 430 -15.86 -31.43 -28.69
C THR A 430 -14.92 -31.58 -27.49
N ARG A 431 -15.14 -32.62 -26.71
CA ARG A 431 -14.24 -33.10 -25.65
C ARG A 431 -13.96 -34.57 -25.92
N GLU A 432 -12.69 -34.89 -26.18
CA GLU A 432 -12.26 -36.23 -26.55
C GLU A 432 -11.10 -36.69 -25.67
N THR A 433 -11.01 -37.99 -25.40
CA THR A 433 -9.92 -38.57 -24.61
C THR A 433 -8.88 -39.17 -25.56
N LEU A 434 -7.70 -38.54 -25.68
CA LEU A 434 -6.65 -39.01 -26.59
C LEU A 434 -5.71 -40.02 -25.89
N PRO A 435 -5.33 -41.13 -26.54
CA PRO A 435 -4.66 -42.24 -25.85
C PRO A 435 -3.23 -41.92 -25.38
N ARG A 436 -2.41 -41.18 -26.16
CA ARG A 436 -1.00 -40.83 -25.85
C ARG A 436 -0.54 -39.58 -26.61
N SER A 437 0.60 -38.99 -26.24
CA SER A 437 1.25 -37.94 -27.06
C SER A 437 1.51 -38.44 -28.48
N GLY A 438 1.33 -37.58 -29.48
CA GLY A 438 1.56 -37.92 -30.89
C GLY A 438 0.82 -37.01 -31.87
N THR A 439 0.94 -37.34 -33.16
CA THR A 439 0.24 -36.67 -34.26
C THR A 439 -1.08 -37.35 -34.58
N TYR A 440 -2.11 -36.55 -34.84
CA TYR A 440 -3.48 -36.95 -35.14
C TYR A 440 -3.99 -36.14 -36.34
N ASP A 441 -5.00 -36.65 -37.03
CA ASP A 441 -5.67 -35.95 -38.13
C ASP A 441 -7.16 -35.79 -37.81
N ILE A 442 -7.71 -34.58 -37.93
CA ILE A 442 -9.16 -34.34 -37.86
C ILE A 442 -9.68 -34.28 -39.29
N VAL A 443 -10.57 -35.19 -39.65
CA VAL A 443 -11.26 -35.21 -40.95
C VAL A 443 -12.69 -34.70 -40.76
N ALA A 444 -13.01 -33.55 -41.35
CA ALA A 444 -14.35 -32.99 -41.38
C ALA A 444 -15.03 -33.31 -42.72
N ARG A 445 -16.20 -33.94 -42.68
CA ARG A 445 -17.06 -34.19 -43.85
C ARG A 445 -18.31 -33.33 -43.76
N LEU A 446 -18.46 -32.39 -44.69
CA LEU A 446 -19.62 -31.51 -44.75
C LEU A 446 -20.79 -32.28 -45.37
N LEU A 447 -21.89 -32.42 -44.64
CA LEU A 447 -23.00 -33.30 -45.04
C LEU A 447 -23.91 -32.65 -46.11
N ASP A 448 -24.00 -31.32 -46.09
CA ASP A 448 -24.85 -30.54 -47.00
C ASP A 448 -24.08 -29.93 -48.20
N ALA A 449 -22.77 -30.18 -48.29
CA ALA A 449 -21.90 -29.70 -49.37
C ALA A 449 -21.25 -30.88 -50.11
N PRO A 450 -21.74 -31.26 -51.31
CA PRO A 450 -21.22 -32.41 -52.05
C PRO A 450 -19.72 -32.26 -52.35
N GLY A 451 -18.89 -33.19 -51.82
CA GLY A 451 -17.44 -33.17 -52.00
C GLY A 451 -16.65 -32.28 -51.03
N GLY A 452 -17.30 -31.68 -50.02
CA GLY A 452 -16.63 -30.91 -48.97
C GLY A 452 -15.96 -31.81 -47.93
N THR A 453 -14.68 -32.11 -48.11
CA THR A 453 -13.85 -32.74 -47.07
C THR A 453 -12.65 -31.87 -46.74
N ALA A 454 -12.44 -31.56 -45.46
CA ALA A 454 -11.28 -30.81 -44.97
C ALA A 454 -10.56 -31.63 -43.90
N THR A 455 -9.24 -31.75 -44.03
CA THR A 455 -8.38 -32.51 -43.10
C THR A 455 -7.35 -31.60 -42.43
N LEU A 456 -7.24 -31.70 -41.10
CA LEU A 456 -6.32 -30.92 -40.28
C LEU A 456 -5.39 -31.83 -39.49
N PRO A 457 -4.08 -31.87 -39.80
CA PRO A 457 -3.10 -32.54 -38.96
C PRO A 457 -2.83 -31.69 -37.71
N PHE A 458 -2.77 -32.34 -36.55
CA PHE A 458 -2.43 -31.70 -35.27
C PHE A 458 -1.57 -32.60 -34.39
N SER A 459 -0.75 -32.01 -33.53
CA SER A 459 0.02 -32.75 -32.52
C SER A 459 -0.46 -32.44 -31.11
N VAL A 460 -0.35 -33.41 -30.22
CA VAL A 460 -0.60 -33.18 -28.79
C VAL A 460 0.57 -33.75 -28.01
N ASP A 461 1.23 -32.90 -27.23
CA ASP A 461 2.20 -33.35 -26.23
C ASP A 461 1.56 -33.46 -24.84
N LEU A 462 1.59 -34.68 -24.32
CA LEU A 462 1.14 -35.03 -22.99
C LEU A 462 2.33 -35.28 -22.03
N ALA A 463 3.59 -35.08 -22.39
CA ALA A 463 4.73 -35.28 -21.49
C ALA A 463 5.01 -34.04 -20.60
N THR A 464 5.50 -34.26 -19.37
CA THR A 464 6.03 -33.19 -18.49
C THR A 464 7.55 -33.10 -18.68
N ASP A 465 8.03 -31.90 -18.99
CA ASP A 465 9.41 -31.67 -19.44
C ASP A 465 10.50 -31.96 -18.40
N ARG A 466 11.64 -32.46 -18.89
CA ARG A 466 12.86 -32.72 -18.12
C ARG A 466 13.77 -31.48 -18.05
N ILE A 467 14.39 -31.29 -16.89
CA ILE A 467 15.36 -30.21 -16.61
C ILE A 467 16.64 -30.39 -17.45
N ASN A 468 17.03 -29.35 -18.20
CA ASN A 468 18.28 -29.32 -18.95
C ASN A 468 19.44 -28.76 -18.10
N TRP A 469 20.17 -29.66 -17.43
CA TRP A 469 21.32 -29.35 -16.59
C TRP A 469 22.49 -28.68 -17.32
N ALA A 470 22.56 -28.77 -18.64
CA ALA A 470 23.64 -28.16 -19.43
C ALA A 470 23.60 -26.61 -19.40
N LEU A 471 22.41 -26.02 -19.26
CA LEU A 471 22.24 -24.56 -19.20
C LEU A 471 22.69 -23.96 -17.85
N ILE A 472 22.50 -24.70 -16.75
CA ILE A 472 22.99 -24.33 -15.42
C ILE A 472 24.53 -24.42 -15.38
N GLY A 473 25.10 -25.44 -16.03
CA GLY A 473 26.55 -25.57 -16.21
C GLY A 473 27.16 -24.42 -17.02
N ALA A 474 26.49 -23.97 -18.09
CA ALA A 474 26.95 -22.89 -18.96
C ALA A 474 26.92 -21.50 -18.31
N ILE A 475 26.10 -21.27 -17.28
CA ILE A 475 26.02 -20.00 -16.53
C ILE A 475 26.94 -20.01 -15.30
N ALA A 476 27.14 -21.17 -14.67
CA ALA A 476 28.05 -21.30 -13.52
C ALA A 476 29.54 -21.26 -13.92
N ALA A 477 29.89 -21.81 -15.09
CA ALA A 477 31.29 -21.91 -15.55
C ALA A 477 31.97 -20.54 -15.85
N PRO A 478 31.31 -19.53 -16.46
CA PRO A 478 31.89 -18.21 -16.65
C PRO A 478 32.04 -17.44 -15.33
N VAL A 479 31.10 -17.61 -14.38
CA VAL A 479 31.13 -16.92 -13.09
C VAL A 479 32.21 -17.50 -12.19
N LEU A 480 32.34 -18.84 -12.11
CA LEU A 480 33.42 -19.52 -11.39
C LEU A 480 34.77 -19.37 -12.10
N GLY A 481 34.77 -19.34 -13.44
CA GLY A 481 35.95 -19.08 -14.26
C GLY A 481 36.49 -17.66 -14.10
N LEU A 482 35.63 -16.63 -14.09
CA LEU A 482 36.00 -15.24 -13.82
C LEU A 482 36.47 -15.05 -12.38
N PHE A 483 35.85 -15.76 -11.41
CA PHE A 483 36.30 -15.75 -10.02
C PHE A 483 37.68 -16.44 -9.86
N GLY A 484 37.88 -17.57 -10.54
CA GLY A 484 39.14 -18.30 -10.59
C GLY A 484 40.27 -17.53 -11.29
N LEU A 485 39.99 -16.86 -12.41
CA LEU A 485 40.94 -16.01 -13.14
C LEU A 485 41.29 -14.73 -12.37
N ALA A 486 40.35 -14.16 -11.63
CA ALA A 486 40.59 -13.02 -10.74
C ALA A 486 41.42 -13.40 -9.50
N LEU A 487 41.31 -14.65 -9.03
CA LEU A 487 42.17 -15.22 -7.99
C LEU A 487 43.56 -15.59 -8.52
N SER A 488 43.67 -16.24 -9.68
CA SER A 488 44.96 -16.72 -10.23
C SER A 488 45.88 -15.58 -10.68
N ARG A 489 45.33 -14.51 -11.27
CA ARG A 489 46.11 -13.31 -11.65
C ARG A 489 46.66 -12.53 -10.46
N ARG A 490 46.19 -12.80 -9.23
CA ARG A 490 46.68 -12.14 -8.00
C ARG A 490 47.80 -12.91 -7.29
N PHE A 491 48.08 -14.15 -7.69
CA PHE A 491 49.19 -14.95 -7.15
C PHE A 491 50.46 -14.92 -8.03
N GLY A 492 50.42 -14.27 -9.19
CA GLY A 492 51.55 -14.22 -10.15
C GLY A 492 52.76 -13.37 -9.75
N ARG A 493 52.75 -12.66 -8.61
CA ARG A 493 53.92 -11.90 -8.14
C ARG A 493 54.09 -11.97 -6.63
N ARG A 494 54.65 -13.10 -6.15
CA ARG A 494 55.79 -13.20 -5.21
C ARG A 494 55.69 -14.46 -4.32
N ARG A 495 56.81 -15.21 -4.36
CA ARG A 495 57.33 -16.26 -3.45
C ARG A 495 56.67 -17.66 -3.50
N ARG A 496 57.56 -18.66 -3.71
CA ARG A 496 57.30 -20.10 -3.81
C ARG A 496 56.46 -20.62 -2.64
N PRO A 497 55.36 -21.37 -2.86
CA PRO A 497 54.70 -22.12 -1.79
C PRO A 497 55.42 -23.46 -1.52
N PRO A 498 55.30 -24.04 -0.31
CA PRO A 498 55.93 -25.31 0.03
C PRO A 498 55.26 -26.49 -0.71
N LYS A 499 56.07 -27.40 -1.24
CA LYS A 499 55.73 -28.51 -2.17
C LYS A 499 54.76 -29.60 -1.63
N ARG A 500 54.14 -29.47 -0.45
CA ARG A 500 53.30 -30.54 0.14
C ARG A 500 51.78 -30.27 0.15
N ALA A 501 51.30 -29.06 -0.14
CA ALA A 501 49.88 -28.71 0.00
C ALA A 501 49.03 -28.86 -1.29
N SER A 502 49.63 -28.95 -2.47
CA SER A 502 48.89 -29.00 -3.75
C SER A 502 48.22 -30.34 -4.03
N HIS A 503 48.76 -31.45 -3.52
CA HIS A 503 48.23 -32.79 -3.79
C HIS A 503 47.00 -33.14 -2.93
N ALA A 504 46.85 -32.53 -1.74
CA ALA A 504 45.71 -32.78 -0.86
C ALA A 504 44.42 -32.12 -1.37
N VAL A 505 44.53 -30.90 -1.93
CA VAL A 505 43.37 -30.15 -2.46
C VAL A 505 42.87 -30.78 -3.77
N ALA A 506 43.79 -31.23 -4.63
CA ALA A 506 43.41 -31.93 -5.86
C ALA A 506 42.77 -33.29 -5.59
N ARG A 507 43.27 -34.06 -4.61
CA ARG A 507 42.66 -35.33 -4.18
C ARG A 507 41.31 -35.13 -3.51
N ALA A 508 41.14 -34.10 -2.67
CA ALA A 508 39.85 -33.80 -2.05
C ALA A 508 38.79 -33.38 -3.08
N ALA A 509 39.18 -32.62 -4.12
CA ALA A 509 38.28 -32.25 -5.21
C ALA A 509 37.88 -33.45 -6.09
N LEU A 510 38.82 -34.36 -6.38
CA LEU A 510 38.55 -35.59 -7.14
C LEU A 510 37.69 -36.59 -6.36
N VAL A 511 37.91 -36.73 -5.05
CA VAL A 511 37.08 -37.56 -4.18
C VAL A 511 35.68 -36.99 -4.07
N ALA A 512 35.52 -35.66 -3.93
CA ALA A 512 34.21 -35.00 -3.90
C ALA A 512 33.43 -35.19 -5.22
N LEU A 513 34.10 -35.06 -6.36
CA LEU A 513 33.52 -35.30 -7.69
C LEU A 513 33.13 -36.78 -7.89
N ALA A 514 33.94 -37.72 -7.41
CA ALA A 514 33.63 -39.14 -7.48
C ALA A 514 32.46 -39.54 -6.57
N THR A 515 32.35 -38.95 -5.36
CA THR A 515 31.18 -39.17 -4.47
C THR A 515 29.88 -38.58 -5.03
N LEU A 516 29.94 -37.45 -5.74
CA LEU A 516 28.78 -36.83 -6.39
C LEU A 516 28.25 -37.64 -7.59
N ALA A 517 29.15 -38.33 -8.30
CA ALA A 517 28.74 -39.27 -9.36
C ALA A 517 28.15 -40.57 -8.80
N ALA A 518 28.54 -40.98 -7.58
CA ALA A 518 28.09 -42.23 -6.97
C ALA A 518 26.71 -42.15 -6.27
N THR A 519 26.21 -40.97 -5.92
CA THR A 519 24.90 -40.82 -5.22
C THR A 519 23.72 -40.56 -6.16
N ALA A 520 23.92 -40.60 -7.47
CA ALA A 520 22.85 -40.51 -8.47
C ALA A 520 22.16 -41.87 -8.68
N THR A 521 21.51 -42.39 -7.63
CA THR A 521 20.53 -43.48 -7.75
C THR A 521 19.15 -42.94 -7.36
N PRO A 522 18.10 -43.18 -8.16
CA PRO A 522 16.76 -42.68 -7.86
C PRO A 522 16.19 -43.46 -6.66
N ILE A 523 16.02 -42.78 -5.52
CA ILE A 523 15.34 -43.35 -4.36
C ILE A 523 13.83 -43.34 -4.65
N ARG A 524 13.25 -44.54 -4.69
CA ARG A 524 11.82 -44.82 -4.80
C ARG A 524 11.23 -44.77 -3.39
N THR A 525 10.49 -43.72 -3.04
CA THR A 525 9.77 -43.65 -1.75
C THR A 525 8.34 -44.15 -1.91
N THR A 526 8.07 -45.28 -1.27
CA THR A 526 6.74 -45.83 -0.97
C THR A 526 6.24 -45.24 0.36
N HIS A 527 5.08 -44.57 0.37
CA HIS A 527 4.31 -44.28 1.58
C HIS A 527 2.82 -44.31 1.20
N ALA A 528 2.04 -45.33 1.58
CA ALA A 528 1.48 -45.62 2.91
C ALA A 528 0.35 -44.63 3.27
N GLU A 529 -0.88 -45.06 2.97
CA GLU A 529 -2.14 -44.43 3.35
C GLU A 529 -2.25 -44.30 4.88
N THR A 530 -2.65 -43.12 5.36
CA THR A 530 -3.32 -43.00 6.66
C THR A 530 -4.41 -41.96 6.57
N THR A 531 -5.63 -42.48 6.73
CA THR A 531 -6.91 -41.79 6.80
C THR A 531 -7.02 -40.98 8.09
N VAL A 532 -7.39 -39.70 7.97
CA VAL A 532 -8.01 -38.95 9.07
C VAL A 532 -9.25 -38.27 8.53
N ALA A 533 -10.40 -38.82 8.94
CA ALA A 533 -11.71 -38.23 8.72
C ALA A 533 -11.95 -37.11 9.74
N THR A 534 -12.35 -35.93 9.27
CA THR A 534 -13.07 -34.95 10.08
C THR A 534 -14.20 -34.32 9.26
N VAL A 535 -15.39 -34.88 9.47
CA VAL A 535 -16.73 -34.29 9.50
C VAL A 535 -16.90 -32.92 8.83
N ALA A 536 -17.55 -32.94 7.66
CA ALA A 536 -18.13 -31.79 6.98
C ALA A 536 -19.53 -31.47 7.52
N PRO A 537 -19.94 -30.18 7.57
CA PRO A 537 -21.36 -29.83 7.46
C PRO A 537 -21.72 -29.48 6.01
N SER A 538 -22.60 -30.31 5.44
CA SER A 538 -23.58 -30.09 4.36
C SER A 538 -23.24 -29.13 3.19
N PRO A 539 -22.98 -29.67 1.97
CA PRO A 539 -22.98 -28.92 0.72
C PRO A 539 -24.40 -28.90 0.12
N ALA A 540 -25.16 -27.83 0.33
CA ALA A 540 -26.44 -27.67 -0.38
C ALA A 540 -26.88 -26.20 -0.48
N ALA A 541 -26.34 -25.48 -1.47
CA ALA A 541 -27.04 -24.40 -2.16
C ALA A 541 -26.44 -24.22 -3.58
N LYS A 542 -26.92 -25.11 -4.47
CA LYS A 542 -27.18 -24.93 -5.91
C LYS A 542 -26.41 -23.80 -6.63
N LYS A 543 -25.52 -24.20 -7.54
CA LYS A 543 -25.75 -24.20 -9.01
C LYS A 543 -26.90 -23.30 -9.54
N THR A 544 -26.94 -22.03 -9.17
CA THR A 544 -27.78 -21.02 -9.83
C THR A 544 -26.91 -19.85 -10.27
N LYS A 545 -27.05 -19.48 -11.54
CA LYS A 545 -26.38 -18.34 -12.17
C LYS A 545 -26.88 -17.06 -11.48
N CYS A 546 -25.98 -16.27 -10.90
CA CYS A 546 -26.35 -15.00 -10.27
C CYS A 546 -26.98 -14.09 -11.35
N PRO A 547 -28.22 -13.60 -11.19
CA PRO A 547 -28.93 -12.83 -12.20
C PRO A 547 -28.36 -11.41 -12.43
N VAL A 548 -27.20 -11.13 -11.83
CA VAL A 548 -26.56 -9.82 -11.75
C VAL A 548 -25.26 -9.83 -12.53
N CYS A 549 -24.32 -10.66 -12.09
CA CYS A 549 -23.01 -10.80 -12.70
C CYS A 549 -22.90 -12.03 -13.60
N GLY A 550 -23.93 -12.87 -13.67
CA GLY A 550 -23.95 -14.08 -14.48
C GLY A 550 -23.05 -15.20 -13.96
N MET A 551 -22.40 -15.06 -12.79
CA MET A 551 -21.54 -16.09 -12.21
C MET A 551 -22.34 -17.17 -11.49
N TRP A 552 -21.98 -18.43 -11.72
CA TRP A 552 -22.44 -19.55 -10.92
C TRP A 552 -21.75 -19.51 -9.55
N GLY A 553 -22.51 -19.59 -8.45
CA GLY A 553 -21.92 -19.67 -7.09
C GLY A 553 -21.29 -18.38 -6.55
N CYS A 554 -21.81 -17.20 -6.90
CA CYS A 554 -21.28 -15.92 -6.44
C CYS A 554 -21.23 -15.81 -4.89
N LYS A 555 -20.03 -15.53 -4.34
CA LYS A 555 -19.79 -15.34 -2.88
C LYS A 555 -19.87 -13.89 -2.41
N MET A 556 -20.03 -12.93 -3.32
CA MET A 556 -20.23 -11.53 -2.97
C MET A 556 -21.72 -11.25 -2.77
N ASN A 557 -22.05 -10.52 -1.71
CA ASN A 557 -23.42 -10.06 -1.51
C ASN A 557 -23.71 -8.95 -2.52
N HIS A 558 -24.55 -9.22 -3.51
CA HIS A 558 -25.07 -8.23 -4.45
C HIS A 558 -26.42 -7.74 -3.93
N LEU A 559 -26.52 -6.44 -3.65
CA LEU A 559 -27.78 -5.82 -3.28
C LEU A 559 -28.46 -5.26 -4.53
N LYS A 560 -29.70 -5.68 -4.79
CA LYS A 560 -30.63 -4.92 -5.64
C LYS A 560 -31.17 -3.75 -4.85
N THR A 561 -31.03 -2.53 -5.38
CA THR A 561 -31.77 -1.35 -4.92
C THR A 561 -33.20 -1.41 -5.43
N ASP A 562 -34.13 -0.73 -4.76
CA ASP A 562 -35.57 -0.72 -5.12
C ASP A 562 -35.81 -0.20 -6.54
N ASP A 563 -34.88 0.59 -7.08
CA ASP A 563 -34.87 1.15 -8.44
C ASP A 563 -34.29 0.18 -9.51
N GLY A 564 -33.97 -1.06 -9.15
CA GLY A 564 -33.39 -2.06 -10.06
C GLY A 564 -31.87 -1.96 -10.31
N GLY A 565 -31.20 -0.95 -9.75
CA GLY A 565 -29.74 -0.85 -9.71
C GLY A 565 -29.11 -1.83 -8.70
N GLN A 566 -27.79 -2.08 -8.79
CA GLN A 566 -27.12 -2.98 -7.85
C GLN A 566 -25.79 -2.43 -7.34
N VAL A 567 -25.51 -2.64 -6.04
CA VAL A 567 -24.34 -2.08 -5.35
C VAL A 567 -23.48 -3.17 -4.72
N MET A 568 -22.16 -2.96 -4.71
CA MET A 568 -21.18 -3.85 -4.10
C MET A 568 -21.04 -3.56 -2.61
N VAL A 569 -21.10 -4.60 -1.77
CA VAL A 569 -20.90 -4.48 -0.31
C VAL A 569 -19.72 -5.35 0.14
N MET A 570 -18.87 -4.78 0.98
CA MET A 570 -17.71 -5.46 1.57
C MET A 570 -18.18 -6.49 2.60
N SER A 571 -17.53 -7.66 2.67
CA SER A 571 -17.74 -8.60 3.77
C SER A 571 -17.21 -8.02 5.08
N GLY A 572 -18.10 -7.78 6.05
CA GLY A 572 -17.76 -7.22 7.35
C GLY A 572 -16.70 -8.00 8.14
N ILE A 573 -16.06 -7.33 9.12
CA ILE A 573 -15.03 -7.93 9.99
C ILE A 573 -15.65 -9.08 10.81
N PRO A 574 -14.98 -10.25 10.93
CA PRO A 574 -15.47 -11.34 11.76
C PRO A 574 -15.68 -10.90 13.22
N ARG A 575 -16.78 -11.33 13.85
CA ARG A 575 -17.17 -10.87 15.21
C ARG A 575 -16.06 -11.01 16.26
N GLY A 576 -15.31 -12.11 16.25
CA GLY A 576 -14.20 -12.33 17.19
C GLY A 576 -13.04 -11.34 17.02
N LEU A 577 -12.74 -10.96 15.77
CA LEU A 577 -11.73 -9.95 15.45
C LEU A 577 -12.19 -8.54 15.82
N PHE A 578 -13.47 -8.24 15.63
CA PHE A 578 -14.06 -6.96 16.07
C PHE A 578 -13.98 -6.82 17.59
N VAL A 579 -14.44 -7.82 18.34
CA VAL A 579 -14.44 -7.80 19.81
C VAL A 579 -13.00 -7.80 20.35
N GLY A 580 -12.12 -8.64 19.81
CA GLY A 580 -10.71 -8.69 20.20
C GLY A 580 -9.96 -7.40 19.89
N GLY A 581 -10.21 -6.81 18.71
CA GLY A 581 -9.64 -5.53 18.29
C GLY A 581 -10.12 -4.37 19.16
N ALA A 582 -11.43 -4.27 19.41
CA ALA A 582 -12.00 -3.26 20.29
C ALA A 582 -11.47 -3.38 21.73
N ALA A 583 -11.43 -4.59 22.30
CA ALA A 583 -10.88 -4.83 23.64
C ALA A 583 -9.39 -4.45 23.71
N THR A 584 -8.59 -4.86 22.74
CA THR A 584 -7.15 -4.53 22.67
C THR A 584 -6.94 -3.03 22.53
N LEU A 585 -7.76 -2.35 21.73
CA LEU A 585 -7.69 -0.91 21.53
C LEU A 585 -8.07 -0.13 22.79
N ILE A 586 -9.10 -0.57 23.51
CA ILE A 586 -9.46 0.00 24.81
C ILE A 586 -8.29 -0.16 25.78
N VAL A 587 -7.74 -1.37 25.93
CA VAL A 587 -6.59 -1.64 26.82
C VAL A 587 -5.38 -0.79 26.43
N LEU A 588 -4.99 -0.79 25.15
CA LEU A 588 -3.87 0.02 24.66
C LEU A 588 -4.11 1.51 24.84
N SER A 589 -5.34 2.01 24.68
CA SER A 589 -5.62 3.44 24.87
C SER A 589 -5.37 3.90 26.31
N PHE A 590 -5.70 3.08 27.31
CA PHE A 590 -5.39 3.37 28.72
C PHE A 590 -3.88 3.32 28.99
N PHE A 591 -3.19 2.27 28.50
CA PHE A 591 -1.73 2.19 28.62
C PHE A 591 -1.01 3.35 27.91
N VAL A 592 -1.47 3.74 26.73
CA VAL A 592 -0.90 4.85 25.95
C VAL A 592 -1.10 6.18 26.68
N VAL A 593 -2.27 6.42 27.27
CA VAL A 593 -2.51 7.64 28.07
C VAL A 593 -1.60 7.68 29.31
N GLU A 594 -1.46 6.57 30.03
CA GLU A 594 -0.56 6.48 31.18
C GLU A 594 0.92 6.65 30.80
N TRP A 595 1.34 6.12 29.65
CA TRP A 595 2.72 6.20 29.18
C TRP A 595 3.06 7.57 28.56
N ILE A 596 2.09 8.22 27.89
CA ILE A 596 2.26 9.55 27.28
C ILE A 596 2.17 10.67 28.33
N ALA A 597 1.33 10.55 29.36
CA ALA A 597 1.11 11.64 30.32
C ALA A 597 2.37 12.17 31.03
N PRO A 598 3.37 11.36 31.40
CA PRO A 598 4.66 11.83 31.93
C PRO A 598 5.53 12.52 30.88
N VAL A 599 5.53 12.00 29.64
CA VAL A 599 6.31 12.54 28.50
C VAL A 599 5.73 13.87 28.01
N ALA A 600 4.41 13.98 27.95
CA ALA A 600 3.70 15.20 27.57
C ALA A 600 3.96 16.35 28.55
N ARG A 601 4.03 16.06 29.86
CA ARG A 601 4.35 17.05 30.91
C ARG A 601 5.80 17.54 30.89
N ARG A 602 6.75 16.71 30.44
CA ARG A 602 8.20 17.04 30.43
C ARG A 602 8.76 17.40 29.05
N GLY A 603 7.99 17.22 27.98
CA GLY A 603 8.47 17.37 26.62
C GLY A 603 8.71 18.82 26.20
N ARG A 604 9.80 19.07 25.48
CA ARG A 604 10.18 20.40 25.00
C ARG A 604 9.26 20.86 23.87
N ARG A 605 8.72 22.08 23.96
CA ARG A 605 7.99 22.75 22.88
C ARG A 605 8.96 23.43 21.91
N TRP A 606 8.77 23.21 20.60
CA TRP A 606 9.62 23.76 19.54
C TRP A 606 8.88 24.84 18.77
N ASN A 607 9.23 26.10 18.98
CA ASN A 607 8.62 27.23 18.28
C ASN A 607 9.17 27.35 16.85
N LEU A 608 8.34 27.01 15.85
CA LEU A 608 8.67 27.11 14.43
C LEU A 608 8.72 28.57 13.94
N ALA A 609 7.88 29.43 14.53
CA ALA A 609 7.86 30.87 14.24
C ALA A 609 9.13 31.61 14.72
N LYS A 610 10.05 30.95 15.44
CA LYS A 610 11.37 31.51 15.74
C LYS A 610 12.22 31.73 14.47
N ASN A 611 11.99 30.93 13.42
CA ASN A 611 12.67 31.12 12.14
C ASN A 611 12.03 32.30 11.37
N LYS A 612 12.83 33.34 11.09
CA LYS A 612 12.38 34.57 10.40
C LYS A 612 11.68 34.29 9.06
N ARG A 613 12.13 33.28 8.30
CA ARG A 613 11.50 32.93 7.00
C ARG A 613 10.13 32.30 7.18
N VAL A 614 10.02 31.37 8.14
CA VAL A 614 8.75 30.73 8.50
C VAL A 614 7.78 31.80 9.01
N TYR A 615 8.24 32.68 9.90
CA TYR A 615 7.42 33.80 10.40
C TYR A 615 6.93 34.72 9.28
N ARG A 616 7.79 35.08 8.32
CA ARG A 616 7.41 35.89 7.15
C ARG A 616 6.37 35.18 6.28
N LEU A 617 6.52 33.87 6.07
CA LEU A 617 5.55 33.07 5.33
C LEU A 617 4.19 33.05 6.04
N LEU A 618 4.18 32.76 7.35
CA LEU A 618 2.94 32.72 8.16
C LEU A 618 2.21 34.06 8.20
N ARG A 619 2.94 35.17 8.06
CA ARG A 619 2.36 36.52 8.01
C ARG A 619 1.80 36.90 6.63
N SER A 620 2.14 36.14 5.58
CA SER A 620 1.65 36.38 4.23
C SER A 620 0.16 36.00 4.11
N ARG A 621 -0.63 36.82 3.41
CA ARG A 621 -2.03 36.49 3.10
C ARG A 621 -2.15 35.33 2.11
N TRP A 622 -1.19 35.22 1.19
CA TRP A 622 -1.11 34.13 0.22
C TRP A 622 -0.88 32.76 0.87
N PHE A 623 -0.30 32.73 2.07
CA PHE A 623 -0.09 31.48 2.80
C PHE A 623 -1.41 30.75 3.06
N GLN A 624 -2.47 31.48 3.37
CA GLN A 624 -3.82 30.92 3.55
C GLN A 624 -4.61 30.86 2.24
N ALA A 625 -4.52 31.89 1.39
CA ALA A 625 -5.33 31.95 0.17
C ALA A 625 -4.99 30.84 -0.84
N VAL A 626 -3.71 30.47 -1.01
CA VAL A 626 -3.31 29.45 -2.00
C VAL A 626 -3.88 28.06 -1.66
N PRO A 627 -3.74 27.52 -0.44
CA PRO A 627 -4.35 26.24 -0.07
C PRO A 627 -5.88 26.26 -0.16
N GLN A 628 -6.51 27.36 0.25
CA GLN A 628 -7.97 27.52 0.16
C GLN A 628 -8.47 27.51 -1.29
N LEU A 629 -7.79 28.22 -2.21
CA LEU A 629 -8.12 28.22 -3.63
C LEU A 629 -7.91 26.84 -4.27
N ALA A 630 -6.79 26.18 -3.96
CA ALA A 630 -6.50 24.85 -4.47
C ALA A 630 -7.57 23.83 -4.02
N MET A 631 -7.95 23.87 -2.73
CA MET A 631 -8.98 22.98 -2.21
C MET A 631 -10.38 23.33 -2.73
N ALA A 632 -10.68 24.62 -2.93
CA ALA A 632 -11.94 25.05 -3.57
C ALA A 632 -12.03 24.56 -5.02
N ALA A 633 -10.93 24.57 -5.77
CA ALA A 633 -10.88 24.02 -7.13
C ALA A 633 -11.10 22.50 -7.14
N VAL A 634 -10.46 21.76 -6.22
CA VAL A 634 -10.70 20.32 -6.04
C VAL A 634 -12.17 20.07 -5.67
N PHE A 635 -12.72 20.84 -4.75
CA PHE A 635 -14.12 20.73 -4.35
C PHE A 635 -15.06 20.98 -5.54
N ALA A 636 -14.85 22.05 -6.31
CA ALA A 636 -15.65 22.33 -7.51
C ALA A 636 -15.58 21.20 -8.54
N PHE A 637 -14.39 20.62 -8.76
CA PHE A 637 -14.23 19.44 -9.61
C PHE A 637 -15.03 18.23 -9.09
N LEU A 638 -14.99 17.95 -7.79
CA LEU A 638 -15.76 16.85 -7.20
C LEU A 638 -17.28 17.06 -7.25
N ILE A 639 -17.74 18.31 -7.12
CA ILE A 639 -19.16 18.65 -7.33
C ILE A 639 -19.55 18.38 -8.79
N TYR A 640 -18.76 18.88 -9.74
CA TYR A 640 -19.00 18.64 -11.17
C TYR A 640 -19.01 17.14 -11.50
N ALA A 641 -17.98 16.41 -11.07
CA ALA A 641 -17.88 14.96 -11.27
C ALA A 641 -19.01 14.19 -10.58
N GLY A 642 -19.50 14.65 -9.42
CA GLY A 642 -20.60 14.00 -8.71
C GLY A 642 -21.96 14.22 -9.37
N LEU A 643 -22.18 15.38 -9.99
CA LEU A 643 -23.43 15.73 -10.68
C LEU A 643 -23.52 15.09 -12.07
N GLU A 644 -22.45 15.22 -12.86
CA GLU A 644 -22.40 14.84 -14.28
C GLU A 644 -21.71 13.49 -14.54
N GLY A 645 -20.90 12.99 -13.61
CA GLY A 645 -20.13 11.76 -13.82
C GLY A 645 -20.98 10.49 -13.77
N SER A 646 -20.45 9.40 -14.35
CA SER A 646 -21.11 8.09 -14.36
C SER A 646 -21.40 7.58 -12.94
N ARG A 647 -22.49 6.81 -12.74
CA ARG A 647 -22.83 6.26 -11.41
C ARG A 647 -21.95 5.08 -10.99
N VAL A 648 -21.37 4.37 -11.96
CA VAL A 648 -20.61 3.12 -11.72
C VAL A 648 -19.12 3.39 -11.51
N ALA A 649 -18.55 4.35 -12.24
CA ALA A 649 -17.15 4.74 -12.14
C ALA A 649 -17.05 6.25 -11.84
N ASN A 650 -17.39 6.63 -10.60
CA ASN A 650 -17.32 8.02 -10.15
C ASN A 650 -16.20 8.24 -9.13
N ILE A 651 -15.39 9.27 -9.35
CA ILE A 651 -14.32 9.62 -8.41
C ILE A 651 -14.85 10.26 -7.13
N THR A 652 -16.03 10.89 -7.14
CA THR A 652 -16.51 11.73 -6.03
C THR A 652 -16.70 10.94 -4.72
N PRO A 653 -17.45 9.83 -4.69
CA PRO A 653 -17.59 9.08 -3.45
C PRO A 653 -16.28 8.50 -2.94
N VAL A 654 -15.42 8.01 -3.84
CA VAL A 654 -14.09 7.47 -3.49
C VAL A 654 -13.19 8.57 -2.91
N ALA A 655 -13.14 9.74 -3.55
CA ALA A 655 -12.31 10.84 -3.10
C ALA A 655 -12.78 11.40 -1.75
N VAL A 656 -14.11 11.54 -1.54
CA VAL A 656 -14.67 12.10 -0.31
C VAL A 656 -14.63 11.08 0.83
N TRP A 657 -15.22 9.91 0.64
CA TRP A 657 -15.46 8.95 1.72
C TRP A 657 -14.31 7.97 1.95
N THR A 658 -13.52 7.66 0.93
CA THR A 658 -12.37 6.75 1.07
C THR A 658 -11.07 7.51 1.32
N LEU A 659 -10.75 8.51 0.50
CA LEU A 659 -9.46 9.21 0.60
C LEU A 659 -9.50 10.36 1.61
N TRP A 660 -10.45 11.29 1.47
CA TRP A 660 -10.49 12.50 2.28
C TRP A 660 -10.92 12.20 3.72
N TRP A 661 -11.98 11.42 3.93
CA TRP A 661 -12.46 11.09 5.28
C TRP A 661 -11.40 10.36 6.11
N ALA A 662 -10.80 9.29 5.57
CA ALA A 662 -9.72 8.58 6.24
C ALA A 662 -8.51 9.49 6.46
N GLY A 663 -8.08 10.20 5.41
CA GLY A 663 -6.95 11.13 5.47
C GLY A 663 -7.13 12.27 6.48
N LEU A 664 -8.37 12.74 6.68
CA LEU A 664 -8.72 13.78 7.64
C LEU A 664 -8.42 13.36 9.07
N ILE A 665 -8.79 12.14 9.48
CA ILE A 665 -8.55 11.65 10.84
C ILE A 665 -7.04 11.54 11.13
N PHE A 666 -6.25 10.99 10.21
CA PHE A 666 -4.78 10.95 10.35
C PHE A 666 -4.16 12.34 10.37
N MET A 667 -4.65 13.26 9.53
CA MET A 667 -4.19 14.64 9.53
C MET A 667 -4.50 15.34 10.86
N ILE A 668 -5.66 15.10 11.48
CA ILE A 668 -5.99 15.69 12.78
C ILE A 668 -5.02 15.24 13.86
N LEU A 669 -4.68 13.94 13.90
CA LEU A 669 -3.71 13.40 14.84
C LEU A 669 -2.32 14.05 14.66
N LEU A 670 -1.86 14.25 13.42
CA LEU A 670 -0.49 14.69 13.13
C LEU A 670 -0.33 16.22 13.05
N ALA A 671 -1.36 16.94 12.63
CA ALA A 671 -1.28 18.36 12.29
C ALA A 671 -2.40 19.21 12.90
N GLY A 672 -3.26 18.64 13.74
CA GLY A 672 -4.39 19.34 14.35
C GLY A 672 -5.47 19.66 13.31
N PRO A 673 -6.27 20.72 13.49
CA PRO A 673 -7.38 21.02 12.59
C PRO A 673 -6.88 21.77 11.33
N LEU A 674 -5.74 21.35 10.76
CA LEU A 674 -5.11 21.97 9.58
C LEU A 674 -6.03 21.93 8.35
N PHE A 675 -6.97 20.97 8.28
CA PHE A 675 -8.01 20.99 7.25
C PHE A 675 -8.82 22.29 7.28
N CYS A 676 -9.16 22.80 8.48
CA CYS A 676 -9.95 24.01 8.65
C CYS A 676 -9.24 25.26 8.08
N PHE A 677 -7.91 25.22 7.97
CA PHE A 677 -7.13 26.27 7.35
C PHE A 677 -7.30 26.30 5.82
N ALA A 678 -7.35 25.13 5.17
CA ALA A 678 -7.53 24.98 3.73
C ALA A 678 -8.99 24.65 3.31
N CYS A 679 -9.95 24.78 4.23
CA CYS A 679 -11.31 24.30 4.04
C CYS A 679 -12.00 25.00 2.84
N PRO A 680 -12.59 24.24 1.90
CA PRO A 680 -13.25 24.81 0.73
C PRO A 680 -14.54 25.55 1.11
N TRP A 681 -15.28 25.09 2.12
CA TRP A 681 -16.47 25.80 2.62
C TRP A 681 -16.14 27.16 3.21
N ASP A 682 -15.03 27.24 3.94
CA ASP A 682 -14.53 28.51 4.48
C ASP A 682 -14.02 29.42 3.36
N ALA A 683 -13.37 28.87 2.33
CA ALA A 683 -12.95 29.63 1.17
C ALA A 683 -14.15 30.28 0.45
N LEU A 684 -15.22 29.51 0.21
CA LEU A 684 -16.45 30.01 -0.42
C LEU A 684 -17.15 31.06 0.44
N ALA A 685 -17.25 30.85 1.76
CA ALA A 685 -17.83 31.83 2.68
C ALA A 685 -17.02 33.14 2.72
N ASN A 686 -15.68 33.06 2.78
CA ASN A 686 -14.83 34.26 2.74
C ASN A 686 -14.93 34.97 1.38
N LEU A 687 -15.00 34.23 0.27
CA LEU A 687 -15.19 34.84 -1.05
C LEU A 687 -16.54 35.57 -1.14
N ALA A 688 -17.63 34.98 -0.66
CA ALA A 688 -18.97 35.58 -0.68
C ALA A 688 -19.04 36.87 0.17
N THR A 689 -18.45 36.84 1.36
CA THR A 689 -18.46 37.99 2.28
C THR A 689 -17.45 39.08 1.93
N ARG A 690 -16.30 38.77 1.31
CA ARG A 690 -15.18 39.72 1.14
C ARG A 690 -14.89 40.10 -0.30
N LEU A 691 -15.45 39.38 -1.28
CA LEU A 691 -15.22 39.51 -2.73
C LEU A 691 -13.75 39.26 -3.19
N ARG A 692 -12.77 39.31 -2.29
CA ARG A 692 -11.34 39.03 -2.53
C ARG A 692 -10.74 38.23 -1.37
N LEU A 693 -10.10 37.10 -1.69
CA LEU A 693 -9.50 36.19 -0.70
C LEU A 693 -8.12 36.65 -0.17
N ALA A 694 -7.35 37.40 -0.95
CA ALA A 694 -5.97 37.80 -0.63
C ALA A 694 -5.81 39.27 -0.17
N ALA A 695 -6.91 40.02 -0.01
CA ALA A 695 -6.91 41.42 0.40
C ALA A 695 -7.55 41.61 1.79
N ARG A 696 -7.28 42.74 2.47
CA ARG A 696 -8.04 43.15 3.66
C ARG A 696 -9.24 43.96 3.21
N VAL A 697 -10.39 43.32 3.18
CA VAL A 697 -11.71 43.96 2.97
C VAL A 697 -12.58 43.62 4.18
N GLU A 698 -13.37 44.58 4.63
CA GLU A 698 -14.38 44.33 5.66
C GLU A 698 -15.41 43.34 5.14
N PRO A 699 -15.76 42.30 5.91
CA PRO A 699 -16.74 41.32 5.48
C PRO A 699 -18.12 41.95 5.44
N ILE A 700 -18.85 41.70 4.35
CA ILE A 700 -20.27 42.00 4.24
C ILE A 700 -21.02 40.99 5.12
N SER A 701 -21.60 41.46 6.22
CA SER A 701 -22.50 40.69 7.09
C SER A 701 -23.70 41.55 7.48
N LEU A 702 -24.81 40.91 7.83
CA LEU A 702 -26.01 41.56 8.39
C LEU A 702 -25.82 42.00 9.85
N GLY A 703 -24.67 41.69 10.47
CA GLY A 703 -24.35 42.09 11.84
C GLY A 703 -25.18 41.38 12.93
N PHE A 704 -25.88 40.29 12.62
CA PHE A 704 -26.64 39.57 13.64
C PHE A 704 -25.70 38.83 14.60
N THR A 705 -26.09 38.77 15.86
CA THR A 705 -25.42 37.92 16.85
C THR A 705 -26.12 36.57 16.94
N VAL A 706 -25.33 35.49 17.03
CA VAL A 706 -25.88 34.13 17.15
C VAL A 706 -26.69 34.02 18.46
N PRO A 707 -27.96 33.56 18.40
CA PRO A 707 -28.80 33.40 19.59
C PRO A 707 -28.15 32.59 20.72
N ALA A 708 -28.43 32.95 21.97
CA ALA A 708 -27.82 32.32 23.15
C ALA A 708 -27.90 30.79 23.17
N TRP A 709 -29.04 30.23 22.77
CA TRP A 709 -29.28 28.79 22.74
C TRP A 709 -28.47 28.03 21.66
N LEU A 710 -27.95 28.72 20.64
CA LEU A 710 -27.07 28.16 19.60
C LEU A 710 -25.58 28.35 19.88
N ARG A 711 -25.19 29.10 20.92
CA ARG A 711 -23.78 29.38 21.26
C ARG A 711 -23.09 28.23 22.02
N ASN A 712 -23.26 27.01 21.55
CA ASN A 712 -22.71 25.78 22.12
C ASN A 712 -22.37 24.75 21.03
N LEU A 713 -21.90 23.56 21.40
CA LEU A 713 -21.51 22.49 20.46
C LEU A 713 -22.68 21.59 20.02
N PHE A 714 -23.88 21.74 20.59
CA PHE A 714 -25.02 20.87 20.26
C PHE A 714 -25.46 20.97 18.79
N PRO A 715 -25.47 22.15 18.13
CA PRO A 715 -25.79 22.22 16.70
C PRO A 715 -24.85 21.36 15.84
N ALA A 716 -23.54 21.43 16.09
CA ALA A 716 -22.56 20.59 15.41
C ALA A 716 -22.72 19.10 15.73
N LEU A 717 -23.02 18.75 16.98
CA LEU A 717 -23.30 17.37 17.38
C LEU A 717 -24.53 16.81 16.67
N ILE A 718 -25.64 17.55 16.64
CA ILE A 718 -26.88 17.15 15.96
C ILE A 718 -26.63 16.98 14.47
N LEU A 719 -25.95 17.95 13.84
CA LEU A 719 -25.58 17.85 12.42
C LEU A 719 -24.67 16.64 12.14
N PHE A 720 -23.81 16.26 13.08
CA PHE A 720 -22.97 15.07 12.93
C PHE A 720 -23.76 13.77 13.05
N VAL A 721 -24.74 13.70 13.96
CA VAL A 721 -25.67 12.56 14.05
C VAL A 721 -26.47 12.44 12.75
N ILE A 722 -27.01 13.55 12.23
CA ILE A 722 -27.72 13.59 10.94
C ILE A 722 -26.80 13.16 9.81
N LEU A 723 -25.56 13.65 9.77
CA LEU A 723 -24.57 13.25 8.77
C LEU A 723 -24.30 11.74 8.81
N THR A 724 -24.14 11.17 10.01
CA THR A 724 -23.94 9.72 10.20
C THR A 724 -25.16 8.93 9.72
N TRP A 725 -26.37 9.44 9.96
CA TRP A 725 -27.60 8.83 9.46
C TRP A 725 -27.72 8.91 7.94
N LEU A 726 -27.34 10.04 7.32
CA LEU A 726 -27.30 10.18 5.86
C LEU A 726 -26.24 9.25 5.24
N GLU A 727 -25.11 9.09 5.91
CA GLU A 727 -24.02 8.23 5.48
C GLU A 727 -24.44 6.76 5.45
N LEU A 728 -24.93 6.24 6.58
CA LEU A 728 -25.16 4.81 6.79
C LEU A 728 -26.62 4.39 6.53
N GLY A 729 -27.58 5.24 6.86
CA GLY A 729 -29.00 4.96 6.71
C GLY A 729 -29.51 5.25 5.29
N TYR A 730 -29.20 6.45 4.78
CA TYR A 730 -29.58 6.86 3.42
C TYR A 730 -28.58 6.38 2.34
N GLY A 731 -27.35 6.07 2.71
CA GLY A 731 -26.34 5.55 1.77
C GLY A 731 -25.75 6.61 0.86
N VAL A 732 -25.60 7.86 1.35
CA VAL A 732 -25.06 8.98 0.57
C VAL A 732 -23.66 8.68 0.00
N THR A 733 -22.92 7.77 0.64
CA THR A 733 -21.59 7.29 0.26
C THR A 733 -21.55 6.46 -1.02
N THR A 734 -22.69 5.92 -1.45
CA THR A 734 -22.78 5.10 -2.66
C THR A 734 -23.31 5.86 -3.87
N ASN A 735 -23.93 7.03 -3.63
CA ASN A 735 -24.55 7.85 -4.66
C ASN A 735 -23.74 9.15 -4.90
N PRO A 736 -23.07 9.28 -6.07
CA PRO A 736 -22.26 10.46 -6.39
C PRO A 736 -23.02 11.78 -6.33
N ARG A 737 -24.27 11.81 -6.83
CA ARG A 737 -25.10 13.02 -6.84
C ARG A 737 -25.50 13.41 -5.43
N ALA A 738 -25.87 12.44 -4.60
CA ALA A 738 -26.23 12.70 -3.21
C ALA A 738 -25.03 13.25 -2.42
N THR A 739 -23.83 12.70 -2.65
CA THR A 739 -22.59 13.25 -2.08
C THR A 739 -22.33 14.70 -2.55
N ALA A 740 -22.55 15.01 -3.82
CA ALA A 740 -22.40 16.36 -4.35
C ALA A 740 -23.42 17.35 -3.74
N TYR A 741 -24.70 16.98 -3.67
CA TYR A 741 -25.74 17.81 -3.03
C TYR A 741 -25.46 18.07 -1.55
N MET A 742 -24.99 17.06 -0.82
CA MET A 742 -24.56 17.24 0.57
C MET A 742 -23.40 18.25 0.68
N GLY A 743 -22.40 18.15 -0.20
CA GLY A 743 -21.30 19.11 -0.27
C GLY A 743 -21.79 20.54 -0.53
N LEU A 744 -22.72 20.71 -1.49
CA LEU A 744 -23.36 22.00 -1.80
C LEU A 744 -24.16 22.54 -0.62
N ALA A 745 -24.92 21.69 0.08
CA ALA A 745 -25.69 22.08 1.26
C ALA A 745 -24.77 22.59 2.39
N MET A 746 -23.64 21.91 2.63
CA MET A 746 -22.65 22.37 3.61
C MET A 746 -21.99 23.69 3.21
N ALA A 747 -21.66 23.87 1.93
CA ALA A 747 -21.12 25.13 1.41
C ALA A 747 -22.13 26.28 1.55
N GLY A 748 -23.40 26.02 1.18
CA GLY A 748 -24.49 26.97 1.29
C GLY A 748 -24.75 27.39 2.74
N ALA A 749 -24.77 26.43 3.68
CA ALA A 749 -24.90 26.73 5.11
C ALA A 749 -23.74 27.59 5.64
N ALA A 750 -22.51 27.31 5.22
CA ALA A 750 -21.35 28.11 5.60
C ALA A 750 -21.44 29.55 5.07
N VAL A 751 -21.84 29.73 3.81
CA VAL A 751 -22.04 31.05 3.19
C VAL A 751 -23.17 31.81 3.86
N ALA A 752 -24.34 31.18 4.04
CA ALA A 752 -25.51 31.80 4.64
C ALA A 752 -25.23 32.28 6.07
N MET A 753 -24.58 31.46 6.89
CA MET A 753 -24.22 31.87 8.25
C MET A 753 -23.15 32.97 8.29
N ALA A 754 -22.23 33.00 7.33
CA ALA A 754 -21.20 34.04 7.26
C ALA A 754 -21.75 35.39 6.78
N LEU A 755 -22.81 35.38 5.95
CA LEU A 755 -23.54 36.59 5.56
C LEU A 755 -24.50 37.07 6.66
N ALA A 756 -25.10 36.15 7.43
CA ALA A 756 -26.04 36.50 8.49
C ALA A 756 -25.39 36.95 9.79
N PHE A 757 -24.32 36.28 10.23
CA PHE A 757 -23.72 36.47 11.55
C PHE A 757 -22.25 36.89 11.47
N ASP A 758 -21.79 37.63 12.48
CA ASP A 758 -20.40 38.08 12.53
C ASP A 758 -19.40 36.96 12.79
N GLY A 759 -18.22 37.10 12.17
CA GLY A 759 -17.14 36.13 12.26
C GLY A 759 -17.48 34.80 11.57
N LYS A 760 -16.75 33.73 11.91
CA LYS A 760 -16.99 32.39 11.33
C LYS A 760 -17.95 31.59 12.20
N ALA A 761 -19.19 32.06 12.31
CA ALA A 761 -20.24 31.47 13.15
C ALA A 761 -20.46 29.97 12.86
N PHE A 762 -20.55 29.59 11.58
CA PHE A 762 -20.68 28.18 11.17
C PHE A 762 -19.52 27.33 11.68
N CYS A 763 -18.28 27.77 11.48
CA CYS A 763 -17.10 27.04 11.92
C CYS A 763 -17.00 26.94 13.45
N ARG A 764 -17.57 27.90 14.19
CA ARG A 764 -17.53 27.95 15.66
C ARG A 764 -18.61 27.10 16.33
N TYR A 765 -19.83 27.06 15.80
CA TYR A 765 -20.98 26.45 16.48
C TYR A 765 -21.62 25.26 15.73
N ALA A 766 -21.61 25.27 14.39
CA ALA A 766 -22.44 24.35 13.61
C ALA A 766 -21.66 23.32 12.77
N CYS A 767 -20.41 23.61 12.35
CA CYS A 767 -19.66 22.73 11.46
C CYS A 767 -19.32 21.39 12.17
N PRO A 768 -19.94 20.25 11.77
CA PRO A 768 -19.73 18.98 12.47
C PRO A 768 -18.27 18.53 12.34
N VAL A 769 -17.72 18.62 11.12
CA VAL A 769 -16.33 18.27 10.81
C VAL A 769 -15.34 19.12 11.61
N GLY A 770 -15.55 20.44 11.66
CA GLY A 770 -14.64 21.37 12.32
C GLY A 770 -14.62 21.21 13.85
N ARG A 771 -15.77 20.98 14.48
CA ARG A 771 -15.87 20.82 15.94
C ARG A 771 -15.28 19.50 16.43
N ILE A 772 -15.50 18.42 15.69
CA ILE A 772 -14.93 17.10 15.97
C ILE A 772 -13.42 17.12 15.75
N SER A 773 -12.97 17.70 14.63
CA SER A 773 -11.54 17.91 14.35
C SER A 773 -10.86 18.72 15.44
N GLY A 774 -11.53 19.78 15.92
CA GLY A 774 -11.05 20.58 17.04
C GLY A 774 -10.86 19.76 18.31
N MET A 775 -11.83 18.91 18.67
CA MET A 775 -11.71 18.11 19.88
C MET A 775 -10.59 17.08 19.79
N TYR A 776 -10.46 16.37 18.68
CA TYR A 776 -9.34 15.46 18.42
C TYR A 776 -7.99 16.18 18.30
N ALA A 777 -7.96 17.46 17.90
CA ALA A 777 -6.72 18.22 17.81
C ALA A 777 -5.99 18.44 19.14
N ASN A 778 -6.64 18.15 20.28
CA ASN A 778 -5.96 18.13 21.58
C ASN A 778 -4.86 17.05 21.65
N PHE A 779 -4.94 15.99 20.82
CA PHE A 779 -3.88 15.01 20.66
C PHE A 779 -2.72 15.50 19.78
N SER A 780 -2.97 16.47 18.91
CA SER A 780 -2.01 16.84 17.87
C SER A 780 -0.74 17.51 18.43
N PRO A 781 0.40 17.33 17.75
CA PRO A 781 1.65 17.97 18.11
C PRO A 781 1.74 19.42 17.60
N VAL A 782 0.76 19.95 16.86
CA VAL A 782 0.79 21.31 16.32
C VAL A 782 -0.13 22.22 17.13
N GLU A 783 0.38 23.35 17.62
CA GLU A 783 -0.42 24.33 18.37
C GLU A 783 -0.06 25.77 18.01
N ILE A 784 -1.00 26.69 18.22
CA ILE A 784 -0.76 28.13 18.26
C ILE A 784 -0.96 28.61 19.70
N ARG A 785 0.04 29.28 20.27
CA ARG A 785 0.01 29.82 21.64
C ARG A 785 0.72 31.17 21.74
N ALA A 786 0.48 31.90 22.82
CA ALA A 786 1.30 33.05 23.17
C ALA A 786 2.75 32.59 23.43
N ARG A 787 3.72 33.27 22.81
CA ARG A 787 5.16 32.98 22.99
C ARG A 787 5.61 33.30 24.42
N ASN A 788 5.14 34.42 24.95
CA ASN A 788 5.30 34.82 26.35
C ASN A 788 3.90 35.13 26.93
N PRO A 789 3.34 34.24 27.76
CA PRO A 789 2.02 34.43 28.35
C PRO A 789 1.88 35.71 29.18
N ARG A 790 2.92 36.09 29.95
CA ARG A 790 2.89 37.31 30.78
C ARG A 790 2.79 38.57 29.93
N ALA A 791 3.57 38.63 28.86
CA ALA A 791 3.51 39.74 27.90
C ALA A 791 2.18 39.79 27.13
N CYS A 792 1.48 38.66 27.00
CA CYS A 792 0.15 38.60 26.41
C CYS A 792 -0.92 39.09 27.39
N GLN A 793 -0.81 38.75 28.67
CA GLN A 793 -1.74 39.17 29.72
C GLN A 793 -1.69 40.68 29.98
N SER A 794 -0.54 41.32 29.79
CA SER A 794 -0.36 42.78 29.89
C SER A 794 -0.63 43.52 28.57
N CYS A 795 -1.32 42.90 27.61
CA CYS A 795 -1.56 43.48 26.29
C CYS A 795 -2.96 44.11 26.24
N GLU A 796 -3.03 45.44 26.29
CA GLU A 796 -4.30 46.17 26.30
C GLU A 796 -5.01 46.22 24.94
N THR A 797 -4.26 46.18 23.83
CA THR A 797 -4.83 46.31 22.48
C THR A 797 -5.61 45.07 22.03
N GLU A 798 -5.22 43.89 22.53
CA GLU A 798 -5.74 42.57 22.12
C GLU A 798 -5.95 42.42 20.59
N ASP A 799 -5.03 42.95 19.77
CA ASP A 799 -5.16 42.98 18.29
C ASP A 799 -5.38 41.60 17.67
N CYS A 800 -4.91 40.54 18.33
CA CYS A 800 -5.15 39.16 17.89
C CYS A 800 -6.62 38.72 18.02
N LEU A 801 -7.39 39.35 18.91
CA LEU A 801 -8.82 39.10 19.13
C LEU A 801 -9.65 40.09 18.31
N ASN A 802 -9.33 41.38 18.37
CA ASN A 802 -10.11 42.46 17.76
C ASN A 802 -9.75 42.74 16.29
N GLY A 803 -8.55 42.33 15.86
CA GLY A 803 -8.00 42.67 14.55
C GLY A 803 -7.46 44.09 14.50
N ASN A 804 -6.65 44.37 13.49
CA ASN A 804 -6.10 45.71 13.20
C ASN A 804 -5.94 45.88 11.68
N GLU A 805 -5.25 46.91 11.21
CA GLU A 805 -5.00 47.16 9.78
C GLU A 805 -4.26 45.98 9.08
N ARG A 806 -3.43 45.24 9.83
CA ARG A 806 -2.55 44.19 9.29
C ARG A 806 -3.26 42.83 9.17
N GLY A 807 -4.08 42.46 10.15
CA GLY A 807 -4.74 41.15 10.23
C GLY A 807 -6.13 41.19 10.84
N TYR A 808 -6.95 40.19 10.51
CA TYR A 808 -8.34 40.14 10.96
C TYR A 808 -8.44 39.78 12.45
N ALA A 809 -9.59 40.06 13.04
CA ALA A 809 -10.01 39.49 14.32
C ALA A 809 -9.93 37.96 14.30
N CYS A 810 -9.75 37.33 15.47
CA CYS A 810 -9.80 35.88 15.56
C CYS A 810 -11.16 35.38 15.03
N PRO A 811 -11.23 34.59 13.95
CA PRO A 811 -12.51 34.28 13.30
C PRO A 811 -13.48 33.48 14.18
N THR A 812 -12.95 32.76 15.17
CA THR A 812 -13.73 32.00 16.17
C THR A 812 -13.77 32.69 17.54
N GLY A 813 -13.24 33.92 17.67
CA GLY A 813 -13.29 34.72 18.89
C GLY A 813 -12.54 34.12 20.10
N ILE A 814 -11.34 33.60 19.88
CA ILE A 814 -10.50 32.99 20.93
C ILE A 814 -9.44 34.02 21.35
N SER A 815 -9.33 34.26 22.65
CA SER A 815 -8.24 35.09 23.19
C SER A 815 -7.00 34.25 23.48
N LEU A 816 -5.84 34.72 23.00
CA LEU A 816 -4.55 34.07 23.26
C LEU A 816 -4.11 34.15 24.73
N THR A 817 -4.70 35.04 25.53
CA THR A 817 -4.40 35.17 26.96
C THR A 817 -4.91 33.99 27.78
N SER A 818 -6.04 33.41 27.36
CA SER A 818 -6.73 32.33 28.06
C SER A 818 -6.67 30.99 27.33
N MET A 819 -6.24 30.97 26.06
CA MET A 819 -6.19 29.76 25.24
C MET A 819 -5.19 28.72 25.76
N THR A 820 -5.72 27.60 26.26
CA THR A 820 -4.94 26.43 26.72
C THR A 820 -5.13 25.21 25.83
N THR A 821 -6.22 25.11 25.06
CA THR A 821 -6.58 23.94 24.23
C THR A 821 -6.72 24.28 22.74
N ASN A 822 -6.64 23.27 21.88
CA ASN A 822 -6.83 23.41 20.43
C ASN A 822 -8.29 23.27 19.98
N THR A 823 -9.23 22.92 20.87
CA THR A 823 -10.64 22.62 20.57
C THR A 823 -11.30 23.62 19.61
N TYR A 824 -11.05 24.92 19.79
CA TYR A 824 -11.73 25.97 19.01
C TYR A 824 -10.86 26.59 17.91
N CYS A 825 -9.56 26.34 17.92
CA CYS A 825 -8.63 26.96 16.97
C CYS A 825 -8.79 26.34 15.58
N THR A 826 -8.80 27.16 14.53
CA THR A 826 -8.80 26.69 13.13
C THR A 826 -7.43 26.80 12.46
N VAL A 827 -6.39 27.18 13.22
CA VAL A 827 -5.02 27.39 12.72
C VAL A 827 -4.97 28.39 11.55
N CYS A 828 -5.89 29.37 11.52
CA CYS A 828 -6.01 30.34 10.42
C CYS A 828 -4.84 31.35 10.33
N THR A 829 -3.98 31.41 11.35
CA THR A 829 -2.82 32.33 11.46
C THR A 829 -3.14 33.84 11.52
N GLU A 830 -4.42 34.26 11.54
CA GLU A 830 -4.77 35.68 11.64
C GLU A 830 -4.19 36.36 12.88
N CYS A 831 -4.18 35.68 14.02
CA CYS A 831 -3.54 36.19 15.24
C CYS A 831 -2.04 36.49 15.08
N ILE A 832 -1.32 35.78 14.19
CA ILE A 832 0.09 36.06 13.87
C ILE A 832 0.21 37.32 13.01
N LYS A 833 -0.77 37.57 12.14
CA LYS A 833 -0.82 38.73 11.23
C LYS A 833 -1.20 40.01 12.00
N SER A 834 -2.10 39.90 12.96
CA SER A 834 -2.63 41.03 13.73
C SER A 834 -1.78 41.40 14.95
N CYS A 835 -1.04 40.46 15.57
CA CYS A 835 -0.28 40.76 16.79
C CYS A 835 0.89 41.74 16.55
N ASP A 836 0.77 42.96 17.06
CA ASP A 836 1.79 44.00 16.92
C ASP A 836 3.03 43.79 17.81
N ARG A 837 2.89 43.01 18.89
CA ARG A 837 4.00 42.64 19.79
C ARG A 837 4.81 41.42 19.33
N HIS A 838 4.48 40.84 18.17
CA HIS A 838 5.12 39.60 17.65
C HIS A 838 5.18 38.45 18.67
N ASN A 839 4.17 38.36 19.53
CA ASN A 839 4.13 37.46 20.68
C ASN A 839 3.33 36.16 20.42
N VAL A 840 3.14 35.78 19.16
CA VAL A 840 2.42 34.55 18.78
C VAL A 840 3.41 33.51 18.26
N ALA A 841 3.30 32.28 18.77
CA ALA A 841 4.12 31.15 18.39
C ALA A 841 3.26 30.04 17.78
N ILE A 842 3.79 29.38 16.74
CA ILE A 842 3.32 28.07 16.30
C ILE A 842 4.33 27.03 16.75
N ASN A 843 3.93 26.12 17.63
CA ASN A 843 4.82 25.17 18.29
C ASN A 843 4.57 23.75 17.80
N LEU A 844 5.66 22.96 17.74
CA LEU A 844 5.58 21.51 17.86
C LEU A 844 5.68 21.10 19.33
N ARG A 845 4.68 20.38 19.82
CA ARG A 845 4.56 19.89 21.20
C ARG A 845 4.46 18.36 21.22
N PRO A 846 4.66 17.71 22.37
CA PRO A 846 4.35 16.29 22.53
C PRO A 846 2.87 15.99 22.27
N PHE A 847 2.57 14.81 21.76
CA PHE A 847 1.19 14.35 21.56
C PHE A 847 0.39 14.38 22.87
N GLY A 848 -0.88 14.76 22.80
CA GLY A 848 -1.81 14.72 23.94
C GLY A 848 -1.57 15.76 25.03
N ALA A 849 -0.68 16.73 24.85
CA ALA A 849 -0.36 17.72 25.88
C ALA A 849 -1.57 18.55 26.35
N ASP A 850 -2.54 18.84 25.48
CA ASP A 850 -3.75 19.61 25.84
C ASP A 850 -4.82 18.79 26.58
N LEU A 851 -4.72 17.45 26.59
CA LEU A 851 -5.71 16.61 27.28
C LEU A 851 -5.60 16.72 28.80
N LEU A 852 -4.41 17.10 29.27
CA LEU A 852 -4.09 17.29 30.67
C LEU A 852 -4.31 18.74 31.10
N GLU A 853 -4.55 19.65 30.15
CA GLU A 853 -4.73 21.06 30.41
C GLU A 853 -6.22 21.38 30.64
N PRO A 854 -6.55 22.14 31.69
CA PRO A 854 -7.94 22.48 31.97
C PRO A 854 -8.55 23.35 30.85
N SER A 855 -9.79 23.03 30.40
CA SER A 855 -10.50 23.81 29.38
C SER A 855 -10.77 25.24 29.90
N PRO A 856 -10.35 26.30 29.19
CA PRO A 856 -10.36 27.66 29.72
C PRO A 856 -11.75 28.30 29.72
N ALA A 857 -12.75 27.65 29.14
CA ALA A 857 -14.09 28.18 28.96
C ALA A 857 -14.96 28.19 30.24
N GLY A 858 -14.38 27.86 31.40
CA GLY A 858 -15.01 27.94 32.72
C GLY A 858 -14.54 29.10 33.60
N ARG A 859 -13.73 30.05 33.10
CA ARG A 859 -13.29 31.21 33.88
C ARG A 859 -14.39 32.27 33.99
N SER A 860 -15.28 32.13 34.97
CA SER A 860 -15.70 33.31 35.74
C SER A 860 -14.53 33.75 36.62
N VAL A 861 -14.31 35.05 36.69
CA VAL A 861 -13.21 35.67 37.45
C VAL A 861 -13.29 35.21 38.91
N GLY A 862 -12.27 34.50 39.41
CA GLY A 862 -12.10 34.24 40.86
C GLY A 862 -11.87 32.81 41.35
N ALA A 863 -11.93 31.76 40.52
CA ALA A 863 -11.70 30.38 41.00
C ALA A 863 -10.28 29.86 40.68
N SER A 864 -9.63 29.30 41.70
CA SER A 864 -8.26 28.76 41.64
C SER A 864 -8.09 27.65 40.58
N ALA A 865 -6.90 27.61 39.99
CA ALA A 865 -6.50 26.79 38.84
C ALA A 865 -6.56 25.25 39.03
N ALA A 866 -7.11 24.75 40.13
CA ALA A 866 -7.04 23.34 40.49
C ALA A 866 -8.18 22.47 39.93
N LEU A 867 -9.28 23.03 39.40
CA LEU A 867 -10.42 22.19 38.96
C LEU A 867 -11.34 22.84 37.92
N SER A 868 -10.83 23.32 36.76
CA SER A 868 -11.74 23.77 35.70
C SER A 868 -12.35 22.59 34.95
N THR A 869 -13.62 22.30 35.20
CA THR A 869 -14.35 21.20 34.56
C THR A 869 -14.65 21.52 33.10
N PRO A 870 -14.49 20.56 32.15
CA PRO A 870 -14.88 20.72 30.75
C PRO A 870 -16.33 21.22 30.62
N ARG A 871 -16.66 21.96 29.56
CA ARG A 871 -18.05 22.42 29.39
C ARG A 871 -18.99 21.22 29.19
N TRP A 872 -20.28 21.42 29.52
CA TRP A 872 -21.29 20.38 29.37
C TRP A 872 -21.39 19.86 27.93
N ASP A 873 -21.35 20.76 26.96
CA ASP A 873 -21.42 20.45 25.53
C ASP A 873 -20.17 19.73 24.99
N GLU A 874 -18.97 20.04 25.53
CA GLU A 874 -17.73 19.31 25.23
C GLU A 874 -17.80 17.86 25.73
N ALA A 875 -18.28 17.65 26.95
CA ALA A 875 -18.42 16.32 27.56
C ALA A 875 -19.40 15.44 26.77
N TRP A 876 -20.56 15.99 26.38
CA TRP A 876 -21.53 15.30 25.54
C TRP A 876 -20.97 14.95 24.17
N LEU A 877 -20.26 15.87 23.52
CA LEU A 877 -19.64 15.61 22.23
C LEU A 877 -18.60 14.47 22.34
N ALA A 878 -17.80 14.41 23.40
CA ALA A 878 -16.77 13.38 23.57
C ALA A 878 -17.39 11.98 23.74
N LEU A 879 -18.45 11.88 24.54
CA LEU A 879 -19.20 10.65 24.75
C LEU A 879 -19.94 10.21 23.48
N MET A 880 -20.58 11.13 22.78
CA MET A 880 -21.29 10.84 21.54
C MET A 880 -20.36 10.43 20.41
N LEU A 881 -19.14 10.98 20.36
CA LEU A 881 -18.12 10.52 19.41
C LEU A 881 -17.77 9.05 19.62
N LEU A 882 -17.63 8.60 20.87
CA LEU A 882 -17.44 7.18 21.18
C LEU A 882 -18.68 6.35 20.82
N ALA A 883 -19.88 6.83 21.16
CA ALA A 883 -21.11 6.10 20.86
C ALA A 883 -21.35 5.93 19.34
N LEU A 884 -21.14 6.99 18.55
CA LEU A 884 -21.29 6.96 17.10
C LEU A 884 -20.22 6.13 16.42
N THR A 885 -18.97 6.13 16.92
CA THR A 885 -17.92 5.26 16.38
C THR A 885 -18.21 3.79 16.62
N LEU A 886 -18.63 3.43 17.83
CA LEU A 886 -19.06 2.07 18.16
C LEU A 886 -20.22 1.63 17.26
N PHE A 887 -21.22 2.51 17.08
CA PHE A 887 -22.34 2.27 16.17
C PHE A 887 -21.86 2.05 14.73
N HIS A 888 -20.94 2.90 14.24
CA HIS A 888 -20.42 2.80 12.89
C HIS A 888 -19.72 1.45 12.68
N GLY A 889 -18.84 1.02 13.60
CA GLY A 889 -18.21 -0.29 13.49
C GLY A 889 -19.19 -1.46 13.65
N LEU A 890 -20.21 -1.35 14.51
CA LEU A 890 -21.28 -2.35 14.62
C LEU A 890 -22.02 -2.50 13.28
N SER A 891 -22.30 -1.38 12.62
CA SER A 891 -23.04 -1.35 11.35
C SER A 891 -22.33 -2.07 10.21
N MET A 892 -20.99 -2.14 10.27
CA MET A 892 -20.16 -2.92 9.35
C MET A 892 -20.03 -4.40 9.70
N THR A 893 -20.58 -4.86 10.83
CA THR A 893 -20.56 -6.28 11.17
C THR A 893 -21.69 -7.03 10.45
N PRO A 894 -21.50 -8.32 10.13
CA PRO A 894 -22.58 -9.17 9.61
C PRO A 894 -23.81 -9.25 10.54
N SER A 895 -23.72 -8.82 11.81
CA SER A 895 -24.83 -8.84 12.76
C SER A 895 -25.87 -7.75 12.50
N TRP A 896 -25.43 -6.63 11.94
CA TRP A 896 -26.27 -5.48 11.67
C TRP A 896 -27.13 -5.70 10.44
N GLU A 897 -26.49 -6.18 9.36
CA GLU A 897 -27.13 -6.51 8.09
C GLU A 897 -26.55 -7.85 7.59
N SER A 898 -27.02 -8.98 8.15
CA SER A 898 -26.68 -10.31 7.63
C SER A 898 -27.47 -10.59 6.36
N PHE A 899 -26.74 -10.82 5.27
CA PHE A 899 -27.29 -11.26 3.98
C PHE A 899 -27.18 -12.78 3.78
N GLU A 900 -26.68 -13.53 4.79
CA GLU A 900 -26.62 -15.00 4.77
C GLU A 900 -28.04 -15.62 4.84
N PRO A 901 -28.40 -16.56 3.93
CA PRO A 901 -29.65 -17.31 4.03
C PRO A 901 -29.76 -18.06 5.37
N GLY A 902 -30.88 -17.88 6.08
CA GLY A 902 -31.15 -18.56 7.36
C GLY A 902 -30.70 -17.81 8.63
N ARG A 903 -30.01 -16.66 8.51
CA ARG A 903 -29.70 -15.78 9.66
C ARG A 903 -30.48 -14.48 9.60
N MET A 904 -31.23 -14.19 10.66
CA MET A 904 -32.02 -12.97 10.77
C MET A 904 -31.14 -11.82 11.28
N SER A 905 -30.93 -10.79 10.46
CA SER A 905 -30.20 -9.58 10.88
C SER A 905 -31.05 -8.77 11.85
N LEU A 906 -30.43 -7.89 12.66
CA LEU A 906 -31.16 -7.04 13.59
C LEU A 906 -32.24 -6.20 12.87
N LEU A 907 -31.89 -5.58 11.75
CA LEU A 907 -32.83 -4.76 10.96
C LEU A 907 -33.95 -5.58 10.34
N LYS A 908 -33.66 -6.81 9.89
CA LYS A 908 -34.66 -7.71 9.30
C LYS A 908 -35.59 -8.27 10.38
N TRP A 909 -35.05 -8.64 11.54
CA TRP A 909 -35.84 -9.05 12.70
C TRP A 909 -36.77 -7.93 13.17
N MET A 910 -36.27 -6.69 13.27
CA MET A 910 -37.11 -5.53 13.60
C MET A 910 -38.21 -5.34 12.55
N GLY A 911 -37.88 -5.42 11.26
CA GLY A 911 -38.87 -5.30 10.18
C GLY A 911 -39.95 -6.39 10.22
N THR A 912 -39.58 -7.64 10.50
CA THR A 912 -40.55 -8.75 10.62
C THR A 912 -41.38 -8.69 11.89
N THR A 913 -40.85 -8.14 12.98
CA THR A 913 -41.53 -8.13 14.30
C THR A 913 -42.38 -6.87 14.50
N LEU A 914 -41.90 -5.71 14.03
CA LEU A 914 -42.56 -4.41 14.20
C LEU A 914 -43.36 -3.97 12.97
N GLY A 915 -43.16 -4.61 11.81
CA GLY A 915 -43.85 -4.25 10.56
C GLY A 915 -43.44 -2.90 9.96
N THR A 916 -42.32 -2.33 10.42
CA THR A 916 -41.89 -0.96 10.08
C THR A 916 -40.84 -0.92 8.96
N PRO A 917 -40.79 0.17 8.15
CA PRO A 917 -39.81 0.32 7.06
C PRO A 917 -38.35 0.25 7.53
N LYS A 918 -37.44 -0.13 6.61
CA LYS A 918 -35.98 -0.23 6.90
C LYS A 918 -35.40 1.06 7.49
N THR A 919 -35.83 2.23 6.99
CA THR A 919 -35.39 3.54 7.49
C THR A 919 -35.82 3.82 8.93
N VAL A 920 -37.04 3.41 9.29
CA VAL A 920 -37.56 3.51 10.66
C VAL A 920 -36.79 2.58 11.59
N ASN A 921 -36.58 1.33 11.18
CA ASN A 921 -35.81 0.34 11.95
C ASN A 921 -34.36 0.80 12.16
N PHE A 922 -33.73 1.33 11.12
CA PHE A 922 -32.37 1.88 11.21
C PHE A 922 -32.31 3.04 12.20
N THR A 923 -33.27 3.96 12.14
CA THR A 923 -33.33 5.12 13.04
C THR A 923 -33.52 4.70 14.49
N LEU A 924 -34.45 3.77 14.75
CA LEU A 924 -34.69 3.22 16.10
C LEU A 924 -33.46 2.49 16.64
N ALA A 925 -32.85 1.63 15.82
CA ALA A 925 -31.66 0.88 16.21
C ALA A 925 -30.46 1.79 16.48
N MET A 926 -30.25 2.82 15.65
CA MET A 926 -29.23 3.85 15.88
C MET A 926 -29.48 4.59 17.19
N ALA A 927 -30.71 5.03 17.46
CA ALA A 927 -31.06 5.73 18.69
C ALA A 927 -30.76 4.86 19.93
N VAL A 928 -31.13 3.59 19.92
CA VAL A 928 -30.88 2.66 21.02
C VAL A 928 -29.38 2.41 21.23
N VAL A 929 -28.64 2.10 20.15
CA VAL A 929 -27.20 1.79 20.24
C VAL A 929 -26.39 3.02 20.66
N VAL A 930 -26.78 4.22 20.25
CA VAL A 930 -26.12 5.46 20.67
C VAL A 930 -26.50 5.84 22.11
N ALA A 931 -27.75 5.62 22.53
CA ALA A 931 -28.19 5.91 23.89
C ALA A 931 -27.62 4.94 24.94
N ALA A 932 -27.32 3.69 24.58
CA ALA A 932 -26.85 2.69 25.53
C ALA A 932 -25.50 3.04 26.19
N PRO A 933 -24.42 3.41 25.47
CA PRO A 933 -23.17 3.88 26.08
C PRO A 933 -23.36 5.13 26.95
N VAL A 934 -24.26 6.04 26.54
CA VAL A 934 -24.58 7.25 27.30
C VAL A 934 -25.24 6.89 28.64
N GLY A 935 -26.24 6.02 28.61
CA GLY A 935 -26.93 5.53 29.80
C GLY A 935 -26.01 4.76 30.74
N LEU A 936 -25.19 3.86 30.21
CA LEU A 936 -24.19 3.11 30.98
C LEU A 936 -23.19 4.04 31.67
N TYR A 937 -22.67 5.03 30.95
CA TYR A 937 -21.74 6.01 31.50
C TYR A 937 -22.38 6.87 32.59
N TRP A 938 -23.65 7.28 32.41
CA TRP A 938 -24.41 8.00 33.43
C TRP A 938 -24.62 7.16 34.70
N VAL A 939 -25.03 5.90 34.55
CA VAL A 939 -25.22 4.96 35.68
C VAL A 939 -23.91 4.75 36.43
N ALA A 940 -22.79 4.57 35.72
CA ALA A 940 -21.47 4.45 36.34
C ALA A 940 -21.09 5.70 37.14
N CYS A 941 -21.32 6.90 36.60
CA CYS A 941 -21.09 8.15 37.33
C CYS A 941 -21.99 8.28 38.57
N ARG A 942 -23.25 7.84 38.48
CA ARG A 942 -24.19 7.85 39.61
C ARG A 942 -23.77 6.85 40.70
N ALA A 943 -23.33 5.66 40.31
CA ALA A 943 -22.80 4.65 41.22
C ALA A 943 -21.53 5.15 41.93
N ALA A 944 -20.61 5.78 41.20
CA ALA A 944 -19.41 6.39 41.78
C ALA A 944 -19.74 7.55 42.75
N ALA A 945 -20.72 8.39 42.41
CA ALA A 945 -21.20 9.44 43.31
C ALA A 945 -21.81 8.84 44.60
N ALA A 946 -22.62 7.78 44.47
CA ALA A 946 -23.20 7.09 45.61
C ALA A 946 -22.12 6.43 46.49
N TRP A 947 -21.10 5.83 45.89
CA TRP A 947 -20.00 5.18 46.60
C TRP A 947 -19.08 6.17 47.32
N THR A 948 -18.97 7.39 46.81
CA THR A 948 -18.27 8.50 47.49
C THR A 948 -19.17 9.23 48.49
N HIS A 949 -20.29 8.63 48.93
CA HIS A 949 -21.28 9.23 49.84
C HIS A 949 -21.74 10.64 49.39
N HIS A 950 -21.88 10.85 48.08
CA HIS A 950 -22.28 12.13 47.48
C HIS A 950 -21.34 13.31 47.79
N VAL A 951 -20.09 13.05 48.14
CA VAL A 951 -19.06 14.11 48.27
C VAL A 951 -18.84 14.83 46.92
N VAL A 952 -19.11 14.16 45.78
CA VAL A 952 -19.04 14.75 44.44
C VAL A 952 -20.31 14.44 43.64
N ASP A 953 -20.93 15.48 43.05
CA ASP A 953 -22.12 15.34 42.21
C ASP A 953 -21.89 14.51 40.94
N THR A 954 -22.91 13.73 40.54
CA THR A 954 -22.90 12.91 39.31
C THR A 954 -22.59 13.75 38.06
N THR A 955 -23.15 14.95 37.94
CA THR A 955 -22.92 15.85 36.79
C THR A 955 -21.48 16.33 36.72
N ARG A 956 -20.83 16.52 37.88
CA ARG A 956 -19.43 16.92 37.97
C ARG A 956 -18.51 15.77 37.57
N LEU A 957 -18.80 14.55 38.04
CA LEU A 957 -18.09 13.33 37.63
C LEU A 957 -18.25 13.10 36.12
N PHE A 958 -19.47 13.19 35.59
CA PHE A 958 -19.77 13.03 34.17
C PHE A 958 -18.92 13.96 33.30
N ARG A 959 -18.89 15.26 33.62
CA ARG A 959 -18.11 16.27 32.87
C ARG A 959 -16.61 16.02 32.96
N HIS A 960 -16.12 15.62 34.13
CA HIS A 960 -14.69 15.45 34.35
C HIS A 960 -14.14 14.23 33.61
N PHE A 961 -14.82 13.09 33.72
CA PHE A 961 -14.35 11.84 33.12
C PHE A 961 -14.67 11.71 31.63
N ALA A 962 -15.59 12.51 31.06
CA ALA A 962 -15.97 12.35 29.66
C ALA A 962 -14.79 12.59 28.70
N MET A 963 -13.86 13.47 29.06
CA MET A 963 -12.66 13.74 28.26
C MET A 963 -11.70 12.54 28.20
N SER A 964 -11.77 11.62 29.17
CA SER A 964 -10.98 10.36 29.15
C SER A 964 -11.44 9.38 28.07
N LEU A 965 -12.65 9.56 27.52
CA LEU A 965 -13.19 8.74 26.43
C LEU A 965 -12.70 9.19 25.06
N LEU A 966 -12.21 10.43 24.94
CA LEU A 966 -11.76 11.00 23.69
C LEU A 966 -10.58 10.23 23.03
N PRO A 967 -9.54 9.75 23.77
CA PRO A 967 -8.53 8.87 23.20
C PRO A 967 -9.14 7.61 22.60
N VAL A 968 -10.06 6.95 23.32
CA VAL A 968 -10.73 5.73 22.87
C VAL A 968 -11.45 5.98 21.55
N ALA A 969 -12.25 7.06 21.48
CA ALA A 969 -12.99 7.44 20.28
C ALA A 969 -12.05 7.76 19.09
N LEU A 970 -10.95 8.47 19.34
CA LEU A 970 -9.96 8.81 18.30
C LEU A 970 -9.27 7.56 17.75
N PHE A 971 -8.72 6.71 18.63
CA PHE A 971 -8.01 5.52 18.21
C PHE A 971 -8.93 4.51 17.54
N TYR A 972 -10.18 4.40 18.00
CA TYR A 972 -11.18 3.58 17.33
C TYR A 972 -11.47 4.12 15.91
N HIS A 973 -11.69 5.44 15.76
CA HIS A 973 -11.84 6.04 14.43
C HIS A 973 -10.64 5.76 13.53
N LEU A 974 -9.41 5.83 14.05
CA LEU A 974 -8.19 5.53 13.30
C LEU A 974 -8.17 4.06 12.86
N ALA A 975 -8.49 3.12 13.76
CA ALA A 975 -8.51 1.70 13.46
C ALA A 975 -9.61 1.33 12.47
N HIS A 976 -10.76 1.99 12.54
CA HIS A 976 -11.87 1.81 11.62
C HIS A 976 -11.56 2.28 10.19
N ASN A 977 -10.74 3.33 10.04
CA ASN A 977 -10.39 3.93 8.75
C ASN A 977 -9.04 3.47 8.20
N ALA A 978 -8.35 2.55 8.89
CA ALA A 978 -7.04 1.98 8.49
C ALA A 978 -7.23 0.65 7.75
#